data_AF-A0A846BTC6-F1
#
_entry.id   AF-A0A846BTC6-F1
#
_cell.length_a   1.000
_cell.length_b   1.000
_cell.length_c   1.000
_cell.angle_alpha   90.00
_cell.angle_beta   90.00
_cell.angle_gamma   90.00
#
_symmetry.space_group_name_H-M   'P 1'
#
loop_
_entity.id
_entity.type
_entity.pdbx_description
1 polymer ?
#
loop_
_entity_poly.entity_id
_entity_poly.type
_entity_poly.pdbx_seq_one_letter_code
_entity_poly.pdbx_strand_id
1 'polypeptide(L)'
;MYRQPRIKSHYQILTPSDLGDEGTNAVFLLSEEQELVITDPVQIALLTNIDGNRDLQSLYEQLDGKVTIDAIADALEELDFLGIITEGDSHQTPTQQAFWDACEILPAPKSPSAHCVSIETIGLNEEITQIIANVLQENAIALGSEPLLRVVIVNDYLADELAIINQQALASNTPWLLVKPVGAILWIGPLFEPNKTACWECLAQRLRGNRPVGEYLKRHYQLKEIQGNIDSSLPSSKYLAAGLTVDAIAKWLHWGENPAVCNQILTFDTRSLTFESHPVTKRPQCRICGDAPPRNTEGHPPLTLQSRRKTCFSDNGHRITSPEQLLERLAPHVSPISGVIRSFAKFDISDNALIHTYISRHEFRCLFDDLSLLQDNLRGRSAGKGTTDLQAKASAFCEAIERYCGVYQGDEPTRHNSYQELGELAIPPYRCLLFSEYQYQNREQLNRDCIHYFQYIPEPFDPEQVIDWTPVWSLTEKRSKWLPTAYCYHGYPVTKPAYCWADTNGTSAGNALEEAIFQGMMELVERDAVAIWWYNRLRMPGVALDSFDNPYIHHLQQYFEHLDRDLWVLDVSQDLGIPVFVALSRRRNAPAEDILLGAGAHLDPQIAILRSLTEVNQSLPAVAVYDGDCTVYPPIQTNSDHAVFTWWTTATIANQPYLLPHPHHPHKQAKDYPKLWSEDILEDIQWCQKQIEGAGLELLVLDQTRPDIELNVVKVVIPGLRHFWRRLGLGRLYEVPVKLNLLQTPLTEAALNPIPLFL
;
A
#
# COMPACT_ATOMS: atom_id res chain seq x y z
N MET A 1 47.28 6.29 3.15
CA MET A 1 48.60 5.68 2.85
C MET A 1 48.78 4.48 3.76
N TYR A 2 48.83 3.28 3.16
CA TYR A 2 48.99 2.02 3.86
C TYR A 2 50.34 1.97 4.58
N ARG A 3 50.38 1.39 5.79
CA ARG A 3 51.62 1.18 6.54
C ARG A 3 52.33 -0.08 6.09
N GLN A 4 51.59 -1.13 5.82
CA GLN A 4 52.04 -2.45 5.39
C GLN A 4 50.97 -3.05 4.46
N PRO A 5 50.93 -2.66 3.17
CA PRO A 5 49.90 -3.15 2.26
C PRO A 5 50.03 -4.67 2.02
N ARG A 6 48.88 -5.33 1.89
CA ARG A 6 48.74 -6.72 1.44
C ARG A 6 47.68 -6.82 0.36
N ILE A 7 47.73 -7.90 -0.42
CA ILE A 7 46.64 -8.25 -1.32
C ILE A 7 45.49 -8.83 -0.48
N LYS A 8 44.26 -8.50 -0.88
CA LYS A 8 43.06 -9.10 -0.33
C LYS A 8 43.06 -10.62 -0.56
N SER A 9 42.82 -11.38 0.50
CA SER A 9 43.03 -12.83 0.55
C SER A 9 41.98 -13.64 -0.22
N HIS A 10 40.93 -13.01 -0.74
CA HIS A 10 39.94 -13.67 -1.60
C HIS A 10 40.38 -13.73 -3.07
N TYR A 11 41.47 -13.06 -3.45
CA TYR A 11 42.03 -13.20 -4.79
C TYR A 11 42.98 -14.38 -4.88
N GLN A 12 42.74 -15.23 -5.87
CA GLN A 12 43.77 -16.10 -6.43
C GLN A 12 44.59 -15.28 -7.43
N ILE A 13 45.90 -15.23 -7.22
CA ILE A 13 46.83 -14.52 -8.09
C ILE A 13 47.49 -15.54 -9.01
N LEU A 14 47.49 -15.28 -10.31
CA LEU A 14 48.21 -16.06 -11.30
C LEU A 14 49.23 -15.15 -11.99
N THR A 15 50.50 -15.47 -11.79
CA THR A 15 51.62 -14.78 -12.43
C THR A 15 52.00 -15.47 -13.76
N PRO A 16 52.76 -14.80 -14.65
CA PRO A 16 53.25 -15.42 -15.88
C PRO A 16 54.04 -16.71 -15.65
N SER A 17 54.77 -16.77 -14.53
CA SER A 17 55.51 -17.95 -14.09
C SER A 17 54.58 -19.12 -13.74
N ASP A 18 53.45 -18.85 -13.09
CA ASP A 18 52.45 -19.88 -12.75
C ASP A 18 51.78 -20.47 -14.01
N LEU A 19 51.72 -19.68 -15.09
CA LEU A 19 51.13 -20.07 -16.36
C LEU A 19 52.12 -20.74 -17.33
N GLY A 20 53.41 -20.76 -16.99
CA GLY A 20 54.47 -21.28 -17.87
C GLY A 20 54.71 -20.44 -19.13
N ASP A 21 54.31 -19.17 -19.11
CA ASP A 21 54.47 -18.22 -20.23
C ASP A 21 55.16 -16.94 -19.76
N GLU A 22 56.49 -17.00 -19.65
CA GLU A 22 57.33 -15.86 -19.27
C GLU A 22 57.28 -14.69 -20.29
N GLY A 23 56.64 -14.88 -21.46
CA GLY A 23 56.43 -13.82 -22.45
C GLY A 23 55.24 -12.90 -22.15
N THR A 24 54.35 -13.32 -21.24
CA THR A 24 53.17 -12.54 -20.85
C THR A 24 53.55 -11.52 -19.78
N ASN A 25 53.31 -10.23 -20.03
CA ASN A 25 53.54 -9.14 -19.06
C ASN A 25 52.22 -8.73 -18.39
N ALA A 26 51.59 -9.67 -17.69
CA ALA A 26 50.33 -9.45 -16.98
C ALA A 26 50.23 -10.32 -15.72
N VAL A 27 49.56 -9.83 -14.69
CA VAL A 27 49.12 -10.59 -13.51
C VAL A 27 47.59 -10.69 -13.54
N PHE A 28 47.07 -11.89 -13.31
CA PHE A 28 45.62 -12.14 -13.26
C PHE A 28 45.21 -12.31 -11.80
N LEU A 29 44.17 -11.59 -11.38
CA LEU A 29 43.54 -11.77 -10.08
C LEU A 29 42.13 -12.32 -10.28
N LEU A 30 41.85 -13.46 -9.69
CA LEU A 30 40.59 -14.17 -9.81
C LEU A 30 39.92 -14.25 -8.45
N SER A 31 38.64 -13.91 -8.37
CA SER A 31 37.78 -14.08 -7.20
C SER A 31 36.38 -14.52 -7.64
N GLU A 32 35.50 -14.81 -6.68
CA GLU A 32 34.09 -15.13 -7.01
C GLU A 32 33.33 -13.94 -7.62
N GLU A 33 33.74 -12.70 -7.32
CA GLU A 33 33.01 -11.48 -7.71
C GLU A 33 33.66 -10.72 -8.87
N GLN A 34 34.98 -10.85 -9.03
CA GLN A 34 35.76 -10.06 -9.97
C GLN A 34 36.92 -10.85 -10.59
N GLU A 35 37.18 -10.56 -11.87
CA GLU A 35 38.36 -11.01 -12.61
C GLU A 35 39.11 -9.78 -13.13
N LEU A 36 40.36 -9.60 -12.71
CA LEU A 36 41.17 -8.43 -13.05
C LEU A 36 42.45 -8.86 -13.76
N VAL A 37 42.89 -8.01 -14.70
CA VAL A 37 44.16 -8.18 -15.43
C VAL A 37 44.99 -6.93 -15.24
N ILE A 38 46.16 -7.09 -14.63
CA ILE A 38 47.09 -6.01 -14.33
C ILE A 38 48.27 -6.10 -15.30
N THR A 39 48.44 -5.10 -16.15
CA THR A 39 49.51 -5.05 -17.16
C THR A 39 50.56 -3.97 -16.87
N ASP A 40 50.31 -3.09 -15.90
CA ASP A 40 51.26 -2.06 -15.53
C ASP A 40 52.50 -2.68 -14.84
N PRO A 41 53.73 -2.43 -15.32
CA PRO A 41 54.92 -3.04 -14.77
C PRO A 41 55.19 -2.71 -13.30
N VAL A 42 54.83 -1.51 -12.83
CA VAL A 42 55.02 -1.10 -11.43
C VAL A 42 54.01 -1.82 -10.54
N GLN A 43 52.74 -1.87 -10.95
CA GLN A 43 51.70 -2.61 -10.23
C GLN A 43 52.00 -4.12 -10.17
N ILE A 44 52.46 -4.73 -11.27
CA ILE A 44 52.91 -6.14 -11.29
C ILE A 44 54.05 -6.38 -10.30
N ALA A 45 55.04 -5.47 -10.29
CA ALA A 45 56.16 -5.57 -9.35
C ALA A 45 55.71 -5.39 -7.89
N LEU A 46 54.70 -4.55 -7.62
CA LEU A 46 54.13 -4.42 -6.29
C LEU A 46 53.35 -5.66 -5.86
N LEU A 47 52.46 -6.18 -6.72
CA LEU A 47 51.64 -7.36 -6.42
C LEU A 47 52.45 -8.62 -6.10
N THR A 48 53.70 -8.70 -6.58
CA THR A 48 54.61 -9.79 -6.26
C THR A 48 55.39 -9.59 -4.95
N ASN A 49 55.34 -8.40 -4.35
CA ASN A 49 56.14 -8.01 -3.18
C ASN A 49 55.33 -7.50 -1.97
N ILE A 50 54.03 -7.21 -2.12
CA ILE A 50 53.17 -6.82 -1.01
C ILE A 50 52.59 -8.05 -0.30
N ASP A 51 52.94 -8.22 0.98
CA ASP A 51 52.58 -9.38 1.80
C ASP A 51 52.01 -8.99 3.18
N GLY A 52 51.79 -7.69 3.41
CA GLY A 52 51.33 -7.16 4.69
C GLY A 52 52.42 -7.00 5.75
N ASN A 53 53.69 -7.22 5.42
CA ASN A 53 54.81 -7.08 6.38
C ASN A 53 55.80 -5.97 6.01
N ARG A 54 55.71 -5.41 4.80
CA ARG A 54 56.63 -4.40 4.27
C ARG A 54 55.99 -3.02 4.24
N ASP A 55 56.67 -2.03 4.78
CA ASP A 55 56.29 -0.63 4.61
C ASP A 55 56.77 -0.05 3.28
N LEU A 56 56.36 1.18 2.99
CA LEU A 56 56.66 1.84 1.72
C LEU A 56 58.17 1.97 1.46
N GLN A 57 58.95 2.23 2.52
CA GLN A 57 60.42 2.27 2.45
C GLN A 57 61.01 0.89 2.14
N SER A 58 60.50 -0.16 2.79
CA SER A 58 60.92 -1.54 2.57
C SER A 58 60.56 -2.03 1.15
N LEU A 59 59.41 -1.62 0.61
CA LEU A 59 59.02 -1.91 -0.77
C LEU A 59 59.95 -1.21 -1.78
N TYR A 60 60.31 0.04 -1.54
CA TYR A 60 61.27 0.77 -2.38
C TYR A 60 62.66 0.10 -2.39
N GLU A 61 63.15 -0.33 -1.23
CA GLU A 61 64.42 -1.06 -1.10
C GLU A 61 64.37 -2.41 -1.81
N GLN A 62 63.26 -3.14 -1.70
CA GLN A 62 63.06 -4.44 -2.35
C GLN A 62 62.98 -4.35 -3.88
N LEU A 63 62.49 -3.24 -4.42
CA LEU A 63 62.43 -2.97 -5.86
C LEU A 63 63.75 -2.42 -6.43
N ASP A 64 64.87 -2.57 -5.71
CA ASP A 64 66.22 -2.11 -6.08
C ASP A 64 66.31 -0.60 -6.42
N GLY A 65 65.36 0.22 -5.96
CA GLY A 65 65.26 1.63 -6.34
C GLY A 65 65.02 1.89 -7.84
N LYS A 66 64.58 0.87 -8.60
CA LYS A 66 64.26 0.99 -10.04
C LYS A 66 62.99 1.79 -10.32
N VAL A 67 62.13 1.93 -9.31
CA VAL A 67 60.88 2.70 -9.32
C VAL A 67 60.98 3.77 -8.24
N THR A 68 60.53 5.00 -8.51
CA THR A 68 60.55 6.07 -7.51
C THR A 68 59.54 5.79 -6.39
N ILE A 69 59.81 6.34 -5.19
CA ILE A 69 58.87 6.29 -4.06
C ILE A 69 57.49 6.85 -4.47
N ASP A 70 57.46 7.93 -5.25
CA ASP A 70 56.22 8.53 -5.74
C ASP A 70 55.44 7.57 -6.65
N ALA A 71 56.10 6.89 -7.60
CA ALA A 71 55.45 5.92 -8.47
C ALA A 71 54.95 4.67 -7.72
N ILE A 72 55.62 4.28 -6.63
CA ILE A 72 55.12 3.22 -5.72
C ILE A 72 53.87 3.70 -5.00
N ALA A 73 53.86 4.93 -4.50
CA ALA A 73 52.69 5.50 -3.83
C ALA A 73 51.50 5.62 -4.77
N ASP A 74 51.70 6.16 -5.98
CA ASP A 74 50.67 6.27 -7.02
C ASP A 74 50.10 4.89 -7.38
N ALA A 75 50.96 3.89 -7.62
CA ALA A 75 50.51 2.55 -7.95
C ALA A 75 49.77 1.85 -6.79
N LEU A 76 50.14 2.12 -5.52
CA LEU A 76 49.36 1.65 -4.37
C LEU A 76 47.99 2.33 -4.29
N GLU A 77 47.88 3.62 -4.60
CA GLU A 77 46.58 4.32 -4.67
C GLU A 77 45.71 3.77 -5.80
N GLU A 78 46.30 3.45 -6.95
CA GLU A 78 45.57 2.82 -8.06
C GLU A 78 45.10 1.40 -7.71
N LEU A 79 45.95 0.58 -7.09
CA LEU A 79 45.58 -0.76 -6.62
C LEU A 79 44.51 -0.72 -5.53
N ASP A 80 44.52 0.30 -4.68
CA ASP A 80 43.49 0.55 -3.67
C ASP A 80 42.16 0.96 -4.31
N PHE A 81 42.22 1.87 -5.29
CA PHE A 81 41.05 2.28 -6.08
C PHE A 81 40.42 1.10 -6.82
N LEU A 82 41.24 0.16 -7.31
CA LEU A 82 40.79 -1.11 -7.90
C LEU A 82 40.33 -2.14 -6.87
N GLY A 83 40.43 -1.84 -5.57
CA GLY A 83 39.98 -2.73 -4.49
C GLY A 83 40.86 -3.96 -4.27
N ILE A 84 42.10 -3.97 -4.77
CA ILE A 84 42.97 -5.16 -4.75
C ILE A 84 43.70 -5.33 -3.40
N ILE A 85 44.05 -4.21 -2.77
CA ILE A 85 44.91 -4.19 -1.58
C ILE A 85 44.17 -3.72 -0.32
N THR A 86 44.77 -3.97 0.83
CA THR A 86 44.28 -3.59 2.16
C THR A 86 45.45 -3.52 3.15
N GLU A 87 45.22 -3.04 4.37
CA GLU A 87 46.24 -2.90 5.42
C GLU A 87 46.58 -4.26 6.05
N GLY A 88 47.85 -4.44 6.38
CA GLY A 88 48.39 -5.62 7.06
C GLY A 88 48.20 -5.55 8.57
N ASP A 89 47.18 -6.24 9.07
CA ASP A 89 47.16 -6.86 10.41
C ASP A 89 45.89 -7.72 10.54
N SER A 90 46.06 -9.04 10.67
CA SER A 90 44.95 -9.99 10.83
C SER A 90 45.37 -11.10 11.80
N HIS A 91 44.63 -11.24 12.91
CA HIS A 91 44.74 -12.37 13.84
C HIS A 91 43.78 -13.51 13.50
N GLN A 92 43.25 -13.54 12.27
CA GLN A 92 42.23 -14.48 11.83
C GLN A 92 42.83 -15.60 10.95
N THR A 93 42.04 -16.66 10.73
CA THR A 93 42.42 -17.72 9.77
C THR A 93 42.40 -17.19 8.33
N PRO A 94 43.16 -17.79 7.39
CA PRO A 94 43.16 -17.36 5.99
C PRO A 94 41.77 -17.31 5.34
N THR A 95 40.90 -18.28 5.66
CA THR A 95 39.53 -18.34 5.12
C THR A 95 38.64 -17.22 5.66
N GLN A 96 38.73 -16.91 6.96
CA GLN A 96 38.00 -15.78 7.55
C GLN A 96 38.47 -14.46 6.97
N GLN A 97 39.79 -14.30 6.81
CA GLN A 97 40.37 -13.10 6.21
C GLN A 97 39.90 -12.91 4.76
N ALA A 98 39.85 -13.98 3.96
CA ALA A 98 39.30 -13.93 2.62
C ALA A 98 37.82 -13.49 2.62
N PHE A 99 37.00 -14.04 3.51
CA PHE A 99 35.60 -13.63 3.65
C PHE A 99 35.45 -12.13 3.97
N TRP A 100 36.20 -11.62 4.94
CA TRP A 100 36.14 -10.19 5.30
C TRP A 100 36.65 -9.29 4.19
N ASP A 101 37.71 -9.70 3.49
CA ASP A 101 38.24 -8.96 2.36
C ASP A 101 37.25 -8.91 1.19
N ALA A 102 36.50 -10.02 0.96
CA ALA A 102 35.49 -10.12 -0.10
C ALA A 102 34.28 -9.21 0.15
N CYS A 103 34.02 -8.83 1.40
CA CYS A 103 32.96 -7.87 1.70
C CYS A 103 33.31 -6.39 1.37
N GLU A 104 34.47 -6.15 0.74
CA GLU A 104 34.92 -4.87 0.12
C GLU A 104 34.83 -3.57 0.94
N ILE A 105 34.90 -3.60 2.28
CA ILE A 105 34.85 -2.38 3.13
C ILE A 105 36.01 -2.35 4.14
N LEU A 106 36.83 -1.28 4.12
CA LEU A 106 38.03 -1.03 4.97
C LEU A 106 37.75 -0.13 6.20
N PRO A 107 38.48 -0.25 7.33
CA PRO A 107 39.13 -1.42 7.92
C PRO A 107 38.46 -1.84 9.26
N ALA A 108 38.87 -3.02 9.76
CA ALA A 108 38.42 -3.64 11.00
C ALA A 108 38.37 -2.70 12.23
N PRO A 109 37.37 -2.84 13.13
CA PRO A 109 37.34 -2.13 14.40
C PRO A 109 38.45 -2.61 15.35
N LYS A 110 38.89 -1.67 16.20
CA LYS A 110 39.95 -1.85 17.20
C LYS A 110 39.64 -3.00 18.16
N SER A 111 40.43 -4.08 18.05
CA SER A 111 40.57 -5.20 19.00
C SER A 111 39.41 -6.21 19.08
N PRO A 112 39.66 -7.52 18.89
CA PRO A 112 38.71 -8.62 19.10
C PRO A 112 38.12 -8.73 20.52
N SER A 113 38.74 -8.09 21.51
CA SER A 113 38.52 -8.34 22.94
C SER A 113 37.24 -7.73 23.54
N ALA A 114 36.38 -7.07 22.76
CA ALA A 114 35.15 -6.40 23.23
C ALA A 114 33.82 -6.95 22.65
N HIS A 115 33.84 -8.00 21.82
CA HIS A 115 32.66 -8.50 21.08
C HIS A 115 31.79 -9.45 21.92
N CYS A 116 31.10 -8.89 22.91
CA CYS A 116 30.18 -9.64 23.77
C CYS A 116 28.73 -9.55 23.27
N VAL A 117 28.05 -10.69 23.14
CA VAL A 117 26.61 -10.78 22.86
C VAL A 117 25.88 -11.57 23.96
N SER A 118 24.57 -11.40 24.08
CA SER A 118 23.74 -12.22 24.96
C SER A 118 22.65 -12.91 24.16
N ILE A 119 22.24 -14.10 24.54
CA ILE A 119 21.10 -14.80 23.93
C ILE A 119 19.97 -14.93 24.94
N GLU A 120 18.75 -14.60 24.50
CA GLU A 120 17.51 -14.78 25.23
C GLU A 120 16.51 -15.54 24.36
N THR A 121 15.78 -16.50 24.91
CA THR A 121 14.88 -17.39 24.17
C THR A 121 13.48 -17.34 24.75
N ILE A 122 12.46 -17.16 23.90
CA ILE A 122 11.04 -17.09 24.28
C ILE A 122 10.26 -18.19 23.54
N GLY A 123 9.49 -18.98 24.29
CA GLY A 123 8.55 -19.95 23.73
C GLY A 123 9.19 -21.13 22.99
N LEU A 124 10.50 -21.36 23.17
CA LEU A 124 11.28 -22.42 22.52
C LEU A 124 12.13 -23.21 23.52
N ASN A 125 12.57 -24.39 23.09
CA ASN A 125 13.51 -25.21 23.86
C ASN A 125 14.95 -24.65 23.77
N GLU A 126 15.83 -25.11 24.67
CA GLU A 126 17.22 -24.65 24.70
C GLU A 126 18.10 -25.21 23.56
N GLU A 127 17.61 -26.19 22.80
CA GLU A 127 18.39 -26.85 21.73
C GLU A 127 18.91 -25.85 20.69
N ILE A 128 18.03 -25.03 20.13
CA ILE A 128 18.42 -24.03 19.12
C ILE A 128 19.31 -22.93 19.70
N THR A 129 19.09 -22.59 20.97
CA THR A 129 19.92 -21.65 21.72
C THR A 129 21.36 -22.16 21.81
N GLN A 130 21.53 -23.45 22.10
CA GLN A 130 22.84 -24.09 22.17
C GLN A 130 23.52 -24.17 20.79
N ILE A 131 22.77 -24.47 19.73
CA ILE A 131 23.31 -24.46 18.36
C ILE A 131 23.88 -23.08 18.02
N ILE A 132 23.11 -22.01 18.24
CA ILE A 132 23.56 -20.63 17.97
C ILE A 132 24.76 -20.27 18.85
N ALA A 133 24.75 -20.63 20.14
CA ALA A 133 25.87 -20.40 21.04
C ALA A 133 27.16 -21.08 20.56
N ASN A 134 27.08 -22.31 20.06
CA ASN A 134 28.24 -23.03 19.52
C ASN A 134 28.79 -22.34 18.27
N VAL A 135 27.93 -21.93 17.33
CA VAL A 135 28.36 -21.24 16.10
C VAL A 135 28.98 -19.87 16.41
N LEU A 136 28.48 -19.15 17.42
CA LEU A 136 29.12 -17.91 17.90
C LEU A 136 30.54 -18.17 18.43
N GLN A 137 30.72 -19.23 19.22
CA GLN A 137 32.04 -19.61 19.75
C GLN A 137 33.02 -19.99 18.64
N GLU A 138 32.57 -20.72 17.63
CA GLU A 138 33.36 -21.06 16.44
C GLU A 138 33.80 -19.80 15.65
N ASN A 139 33.02 -18.71 15.73
CA ASN A 139 33.34 -17.41 15.15
C ASN A 139 34.07 -16.46 16.13
N ALA A 140 34.56 -16.96 17.27
CA ALA A 140 35.23 -16.19 18.30
C ALA A 140 34.41 -15.01 18.87
N ILE A 141 33.08 -15.14 18.88
CA ILE A 141 32.17 -14.16 19.49
C ILE A 141 31.79 -14.66 20.90
N ALA A 142 32.05 -13.82 21.90
CA ALA A 142 31.88 -14.20 23.30
C ALA A 142 30.43 -13.97 23.79
N LEU A 143 29.96 -14.85 24.66
CA LEU A 143 28.69 -14.65 25.40
C LEU A 143 28.96 -13.99 26.75
N GLY A 144 28.11 -13.04 27.16
CA GLY A 144 28.23 -12.40 28.47
C GLY A 144 27.04 -11.55 28.88
N SER A 145 27.11 -11.02 30.11
CA SER A 145 26.00 -10.33 30.80
C SER A 145 25.86 -8.84 30.48
N GLU A 146 26.91 -8.21 29.94
CA GLU A 146 26.91 -6.82 29.47
C GLU A 146 27.18 -6.81 27.96
N PRO A 147 26.18 -7.17 27.15
CA PRO A 147 26.37 -7.37 25.72
C PRO A 147 26.37 -6.04 24.96
N LEU A 148 27.14 -5.99 23.87
CA LEU A 148 26.98 -4.97 22.82
C LEU A 148 25.71 -5.20 22.00
N LEU A 149 25.28 -6.45 21.87
CA LEU A 149 24.09 -6.86 21.13
C LEU A 149 23.35 -7.97 21.88
N ARG A 150 22.04 -7.77 22.11
CA ARG A 150 21.15 -8.85 22.56
C ARG A 150 20.59 -9.61 21.37
N VAL A 151 20.59 -10.92 21.41
CA VAL A 151 19.96 -11.79 20.40
C VAL A 151 18.74 -12.43 21.03
N VAL A 152 17.56 -12.18 20.47
CA VAL A 152 16.29 -12.66 21.00
C VAL A 152 15.72 -13.68 20.03
N ILE A 153 15.61 -14.91 20.49
CA ILE A 153 15.14 -16.06 19.73
C ILE A 153 13.69 -16.35 20.10
N VAL A 154 12.81 -16.41 19.10
CA VAL A 154 11.38 -16.62 19.31
C VAL A 154 10.80 -17.66 18.34
N ASN A 155 9.66 -18.24 18.70
CA ASN A 155 8.82 -18.98 17.75
C ASN A 155 7.90 -18.03 16.93
N ASP A 156 7.55 -16.87 17.49
CA ASP A 156 6.66 -15.89 16.89
C ASP A 156 7.03 -14.44 17.23
N TYR A 157 7.02 -13.55 16.24
CA TYR A 157 7.39 -12.14 16.37
C TYR A 157 6.34 -11.27 17.08
N LEU A 158 5.17 -11.83 17.41
CA LEU A 158 4.12 -11.18 18.21
C LEU A 158 4.02 -11.75 19.63
N ALA A 159 5.04 -12.45 20.12
CA ALA A 159 5.12 -12.85 21.53
C ALA A 159 5.02 -11.61 22.45
N ASP A 160 4.23 -11.70 23.52
CA ASP A 160 3.90 -10.56 24.38
C ASP A 160 5.14 -10.04 25.14
N GLU A 161 6.08 -10.92 25.46
CA GLU A 161 7.35 -10.61 26.12
C GLU A 161 8.23 -9.64 25.30
N LEU A 162 8.09 -9.64 23.98
CA LEU A 162 8.85 -8.75 23.10
C LEU A 162 8.54 -7.27 23.35
N ALA A 163 7.33 -6.94 23.83
CA ALA A 163 6.98 -5.59 24.23
C ALA A 163 7.85 -5.11 25.41
N ILE A 164 8.12 -6.01 26.37
CA ILE A 164 8.93 -5.73 27.55
C ILE A 164 10.41 -5.59 27.16
N ILE A 165 10.92 -6.52 26.34
CA ILE A 165 12.30 -6.46 25.82
C ILE A 165 12.52 -5.15 25.06
N ASN A 166 11.59 -4.76 24.20
CA ASN A 166 11.67 -3.52 23.46
C ASN A 166 11.75 -2.29 24.37
N GLN A 167 10.93 -2.23 25.43
CA GLN A 167 10.98 -1.13 26.41
C GLN A 167 12.32 -1.09 27.15
N GLN A 168 12.84 -2.25 27.58
CA GLN A 168 14.14 -2.34 28.24
C GLN A 168 15.26 -1.88 27.32
N ALA A 169 15.29 -2.37 26.07
CA ALA A 169 16.30 -2.02 25.08
C ALA A 169 16.31 -0.52 24.75
N LEU A 170 15.13 0.11 24.66
CA LEU A 170 15.00 1.56 24.49
C LEU A 170 15.52 2.33 25.72
N ALA A 171 15.22 1.86 26.93
CA ALA A 171 15.67 2.50 28.17
C ALA A 171 17.18 2.37 28.40
N SER A 172 17.78 1.22 28.05
CA SER A 172 19.22 0.97 28.18
C SER A 172 20.02 1.38 26.94
N ASN A 173 19.35 1.81 25.87
CA ASN A 173 19.94 2.10 24.56
C ASN A 173 20.79 0.91 24.02
N THR A 174 20.30 -0.31 24.23
CA THR A 174 21.01 -1.55 23.84
C THR A 174 20.43 -2.08 22.51
N PRO A 175 21.24 -2.22 21.45
CA PRO A 175 20.83 -2.88 20.23
C PRO A 175 20.41 -4.32 20.45
N TRP A 176 19.46 -4.81 19.65
CA TRP A 176 19.06 -6.22 19.71
C TRP A 176 18.59 -6.76 18.37
N LEU A 177 18.91 -8.03 18.10
CA LEU A 177 18.53 -8.77 16.91
C LEU A 177 17.40 -9.74 17.24
N LEU A 178 16.29 -9.67 16.51
CA LEU A 178 15.19 -10.62 16.64
C LEU A 178 15.34 -11.75 15.61
N VAL A 179 15.12 -12.99 16.04
CA VAL A 179 15.34 -14.19 15.21
C VAL A 179 14.23 -15.21 15.45
N LYS A 180 13.67 -15.76 14.37
CA LYS A 180 12.80 -16.94 14.40
C LYS A 180 13.51 -18.07 13.64
N PRO A 181 14.26 -18.93 14.34
CA PRO A 181 15.07 -19.99 13.73
C PRO A 181 14.31 -21.32 13.55
N VAL A 182 12.98 -21.31 13.68
CA VAL A 182 12.13 -22.51 13.68
C VAL A 182 10.99 -22.42 12.66
N GLY A 183 10.40 -23.57 12.34
CA GLY A 183 9.40 -23.71 11.27
C GLY A 183 10.01 -23.77 9.87
N ALA A 184 9.15 -23.79 8.86
CA ALA A 184 9.55 -23.88 7.45
C ALA A 184 10.10 -22.57 6.86
N ILE A 185 9.80 -21.43 7.50
CA ILE A 185 10.26 -20.11 7.08
C ILE A 185 11.02 -19.49 8.25
N LEU A 186 12.34 -19.37 8.08
CA LEU A 186 13.28 -18.79 9.03
C LEU A 186 13.27 -17.27 8.88
N TRP A 187 13.30 -16.52 9.99
CA TRP A 187 13.32 -15.05 9.95
C TRP A 187 14.54 -14.53 10.72
N ILE A 188 15.36 -13.74 10.04
CA ILE A 188 16.53 -13.08 10.62
C ILE A 188 16.31 -11.57 10.56
N GLY A 189 16.37 -10.91 11.71
CA GLY A 189 16.13 -9.48 11.81
C GLY A 189 14.66 -9.12 12.13
N PRO A 190 14.36 -7.84 12.34
CA PRO A 190 15.31 -6.76 12.16
C PRO A 190 16.27 -6.67 13.35
N LEU A 191 17.41 -6.08 13.07
CA LEU A 191 18.27 -5.49 14.07
C LEU A 191 17.63 -4.16 14.50
N PHE A 192 17.24 -4.10 15.76
CA PHE A 192 16.70 -2.91 16.40
C PHE A 192 17.83 -2.14 17.08
N GLU A 193 18.15 -0.96 16.55
CA GLU A 193 19.03 0.03 17.17
C GLU A 193 18.17 1.17 17.74
N PRO A 194 18.03 1.29 19.08
CA PRO A 194 17.28 2.37 19.72
C PRO A 194 17.60 3.75 19.14
N ASN A 195 16.56 4.57 18.94
CA ASN A 195 16.63 5.92 18.32
C ASN A 195 17.03 5.98 16.83
N LYS A 196 17.65 4.94 16.27
CA LYS A 196 18.08 4.89 14.86
C LYS A 196 17.09 4.15 13.96
N THR A 197 16.71 2.93 14.32
CA THR A 197 15.82 2.09 13.50
C THR A 197 14.35 2.19 13.95
N ALA A 198 13.47 1.45 13.29
CA ALA A 198 12.17 1.08 13.84
C ALA A 198 12.35 0.41 15.21
N CYS A 199 11.37 0.51 16.11
CA CYS A 199 11.29 -0.36 17.30
C CYS A 199 10.37 -1.56 17.03
N TRP A 200 10.30 -2.50 17.96
CA TRP A 200 9.43 -3.67 17.81
C TRP A 200 7.95 -3.30 17.61
N GLU A 201 7.43 -2.27 18.30
CA GLU A 201 6.02 -1.88 18.13
C GLU A 201 5.73 -1.32 16.72
N CYS A 202 6.72 -0.74 16.04
CA CYS A 202 6.58 -0.36 14.63
C CYS A 202 6.31 -1.59 13.75
N LEU A 203 7.09 -2.65 13.95
CA LEU A 203 6.93 -3.93 13.25
C LEU A 203 5.65 -4.67 13.68
N ALA A 204 5.38 -4.75 14.98
CA ALA A 204 4.25 -5.47 15.54
C ALA A 204 2.91 -4.91 15.04
N GLN A 205 2.79 -3.59 14.85
CA GLN A 205 1.59 -3.00 14.26
C GLN A 205 1.33 -3.51 12.84
N ARG A 206 2.36 -3.58 11.99
CA ARG A 206 2.25 -4.11 10.61
C ARG A 206 1.96 -5.61 10.61
N LEU A 207 2.66 -6.36 11.45
CA LEU A 207 2.47 -7.81 11.62
C LEU A 207 1.05 -8.18 12.04
N ARG A 208 0.43 -7.45 12.97
CA ARG A 208 -0.96 -7.68 13.39
C ARG A 208 -1.93 -7.51 12.21
N GLY A 209 -1.77 -6.45 11.41
CA GLY A 209 -2.55 -6.26 10.17
C GLY A 209 -2.30 -7.35 9.12
N ASN A 210 -1.10 -7.92 9.09
CA ASN A 210 -0.78 -9.00 8.17
C ASN A 210 -1.21 -10.39 8.67
N ARG A 211 -1.85 -10.48 9.84
CA ARG A 211 -2.37 -11.72 10.45
C ARG A 211 -3.88 -11.61 10.79
N PRO A 212 -4.75 -11.30 9.82
CA PRO A 212 -6.16 -10.99 10.06
C PRO A 212 -6.92 -12.11 10.77
N VAL A 213 -6.63 -13.38 10.44
CA VAL A 213 -7.28 -14.54 11.06
C VAL A 213 -6.92 -14.64 12.53
N GLY A 214 -5.64 -14.46 12.86
CA GLY A 214 -5.18 -14.50 14.24
C GLY A 214 -5.84 -13.39 15.07
N GLU A 215 -5.87 -12.17 14.54
CA GLU A 215 -6.49 -11.03 15.20
C GLU A 215 -8.02 -11.16 15.31
N TYR A 216 -8.69 -11.76 14.32
CA TYR A 216 -10.10 -12.12 14.42
C TYR A 216 -10.35 -13.13 15.55
N LEU A 217 -9.59 -14.23 15.59
CA LEU A 217 -9.76 -15.26 16.60
C LEU A 217 -9.53 -14.74 18.02
N LYS A 218 -8.50 -13.91 18.23
CA LYS A 218 -8.24 -13.25 19.53
C LYS A 218 -9.43 -12.40 19.98
N ARG A 219 -10.00 -11.60 19.07
CA ARG A 219 -11.12 -10.69 19.36
C ARG A 219 -12.43 -11.43 19.66
N HIS A 220 -12.76 -12.47 18.87
CA HIS A 220 -14.06 -13.17 18.96
C HIS A 220 -14.09 -14.30 19.98
N TYR A 221 -12.95 -14.94 20.24
CA TYR A 221 -12.88 -16.11 21.11
C TYR A 221 -12.04 -15.90 22.37
N GLN A 222 -11.57 -14.66 22.62
CA GLN A 222 -10.77 -14.27 23.79
C GLN A 222 -9.53 -15.17 23.98
N LEU A 223 -8.98 -15.69 22.89
CA LEU A 223 -7.75 -16.46 22.91
C LEU A 223 -6.61 -15.51 23.25
N LYS A 224 -5.88 -15.80 24.34
CA LYS A 224 -4.70 -15.02 24.72
C LYS A 224 -3.56 -15.21 23.72
N GLU A 225 -3.32 -16.46 23.36
CA GLU A 225 -2.29 -16.85 22.41
C GLU A 225 -2.88 -17.72 21.32
N ILE A 226 -2.43 -17.46 20.11
CA ILE A 226 -2.55 -18.39 18.99
C ILE A 226 -1.14 -18.82 18.75
N GLN A 227 -0.80 -20.06 19.14
CA GLN A 227 0.56 -20.56 18.96
C GLN A 227 0.94 -20.44 17.48
N GLY A 228 1.85 -19.51 17.22
CA GLY A 228 2.34 -19.19 15.90
C GLY A 228 3.27 -20.29 15.44
N ASN A 229 2.72 -21.22 14.68
CA ASN A 229 3.40 -22.33 14.01
C ASN A 229 3.80 -23.51 14.91
N ILE A 230 3.33 -24.68 14.50
CA ILE A 230 3.95 -25.95 14.89
C ILE A 230 5.38 -25.93 14.37
N ASP A 231 6.36 -26.29 15.22
CA ASP A 231 7.74 -26.40 14.79
C ASP A 231 7.87 -27.49 13.72
N SER A 232 8.00 -27.05 12.48
CA SER A 232 8.20 -27.88 11.29
C SER A 232 9.65 -27.81 10.79
N SER A 233 10.61 -27.50 11.67
CA SER A 233 12.02 -27.40 11.32
C SER A 233 12.68 -28.78 11.19
N LEU A 234 13.58 -28.92 10.21
CA LEU A 234 14.55 -30.00 10.19
C LEU A 234 15.80 -29.60 10.98
N PRO A 235 16.59 -30.55 11.49
CA PRO A 235 17.88 -30.25 12.11
C PRO A 235 18.76 -29.37 11.19
N SER A 236 18.82 -29.67 9.89
CA SER A 236 19.55 -28.85 8.91
C SER A 236 19.04 -27.40 8.84
N SER A 237 17.73 -27.19 8.91
CA SER A 237 17.12 -25.85 8.95
C SER A 237 17.55 -25.07 10.19
N LYS A 238 17.67 -25.74 11.34
CA LYS A 238 18.15 -25.13 12.60
C LYS A 238 19.60 -24.69 12.50
N TYR A 239 20.49 -25.52 11.94
CA TYR A 239 21.89 -25.16 11.70
C TYR A 239 22.02 -24.03 10.67
N LEU A 240 21.20 -24.05 9.61
CA LEU A 240 21.16 -22.97 8.63
C LEU A 240 20.72 -21.64 9.28
N ALA A 241 19.67 -21.66 10.09
CA ALA A 241 19.22 -20.49 10.84
C ALA A 241 20.33 -19.95 11.75
N ALA A 242 21.06 -20.84 12.43
CA ALA A 242 22.17 -20.46 13.28
C ALA A 242 23.32 -19.81 12.50
N GLY A 243 23.73 -20.40 11.36
CA GLY A 243 24.73 -19.80 10.48
C GLY A 243 24.34 -18.41 10.00
N LEU A 244 23.14 -18.26 9.44
CA LEU A 244 22.62 -16.97 8.97
C LEU A 244 22.53 -15.92 10.09
N THR A 245 22.13 -16.35 11.30
CA THR A 245 22.06 -15.47 12.48
C THR A 245 23.45 -14.99 12.87
N VAL A 246 24.42 -15.89 12.96
CA VAL A 246 25.78 -15.56 13.38
C VAL A 246 26.50 -14.72 12.33
N ASP A 247 26.29 -14.98 11.03
CA ASP A 247 26.80 -14.11 9.96
C ASP A 247 26.25 -12.69 10.09
N ALA A 248 24.95 -12.55 10.39
CA ALA A 248 24.33 -11.24 10.58
C ALA A 248 24.94 -10.50 11.79
N ILE A 249 25.18 -11.21 12.89
CA ILE A 249 25.82 -10.69 14.11
C ILE A 249 27.27 -10.30 13.84
N ALA A 250 28.05 -11.19 13.20
CA ALA A 250 29.46 -10.99 12.93
C ALA A 250 29.68 -9.76 12.04
N LYS A 251 28.89 -9.63 10.97
CA LYS A 251 28.88 -8.46 10.09
C LYS A 251 28.57 -7.18 10.84
N TRP A 252 27.54 -7.18 11.69
CA TRP A 252 27.20 -6.00 12.50
C TRP A 252 28.30 -5.64 13.51
N LEU A 253 28.88 -6.62 14.20
CA LEU A 253 29.98 -6.40 15.14
C LEU A 253 31.24 -5.85 14.45
N HIS A 254 31.48 -6.30 13.22
CA HIS A 254 32.62 -5.86 12.42
C HIS A 254 32.42 -4.47 11.82
N TRP A 255 31.25 -4.14 11.28
CA TRP A 255 31.01 -2.88 10.57
C TRP A 255 30.32 -1.79 11.41
N GLY A 256 29.74 -2.14 12.56
CA GLY A 256 28.85 -1.26 13.33
C GLY A 256 27.45 -1.12 12.73
N GLU A 257 27.21 -1.71 11.55
CA GLU A 257 25.92 -1.77 10.88
C GLU A 257 25.79 -3.04 10.04
N ASN A 258 24.57 -3.44 9.70
CA ASN A 258 24.33 -4.52 8.76
C ASN A 258 23.04 -4.23 7.98
N PRO A 259 23.15 -3.65 6.77
CA PRO A 259 21.98 -3.25 5.97
C PRO A 259 20.99 -4.39 5.68
N ALA A 260 21.44 -5.65 5.67
CA ALA A 260 20.58 -6.81 5.41
C ALA A 260 19.58 -7.09 6.54
N VAL A 261 19.82 -6.57 7.76
CA VAL A 261 18.94 -6.74 8.93
C VAL A 261 18.58 -5.43 9.62
N CYS A 262 19.28 -4.32 9.35
CA CYS A 262 18.91 -2.99 9.82
C CYS A 262 17.63 -2.52 9.08
N ASN A 263 16.52 -2.32 9.81
CA ASN A 263 15.21 -2.03 9.20
C ASN A 263 14.80 -3.04 8.10
N GLN A 264 15.25 -4.29 8.20
CA GLN A 264 14.95 -5.35 7.24
C GLN A 264 14.73 -6.67 7.99
N ILE A 265 13.81 -7.48 7.51
CA ILE A 265 13.69 -8.88 7.91
C ILE A 265 14.06 -9.70 6.69
N LEU A 266 15.06 -10.57 6.83
CA LEU A 266 15.38 -11.58 5.84
C LEU A 266 14.59 -12.84 6.18
N THR A 267 13.79 -13.33 5.23
CA THR A 267 13.16 -14.65 5.33
C THR A 267 13.82 -15.65 4.42
N PHE A 268 13.89 -16.91 4.89
CA PHE A 268 14.33 -18.04 4.09
C PHE A 268 13.32 -19.17 4.19
N ASP A 269 12.67 -19.50 3.08
CA ASP A 269 11.77 -20.66 3.00
C ASP A 269 12.58 -21.91 2.70
N THR A 270 12.69 -22.81 3.68
CA THR A 270 13.51 -24.02 3.57
C THR A 270 12.92 -25.06 2.62
N ARG A 271 11.69 -24.87 2.14
CA ARG A 271 11.01 -25.79 1.21
C ARG A 271 11.30 -25.42 -0.23
N SER A 272 11.28 -24.12 -0.55
CA SER A 272 11.59 -23.59 -1.89
C SER A 272 13.04 -23.15 -2.05
N LEU A 273 13.78 -23.01 -0.94
CA LEU A 273 15.16 -22.50 -0.89
C LEU A 273 15.27 -21.06 -1.43
N THR A 274 14.27 -20.22 -1.11
CA THR A 274 14.18 -18.83 -1.58
C THR A 274 14.37 -17.86 -0.43
N PHE A 275 15.08 -16.77 -0.71
CA PHE A 275 15.22 -15.62 0.18
C PHE A 275 14.27 -14.49 -0.21
N GLU A 276 13.67 -13.84 0.77
CA GLU A 276 12.94 -12.58 0.58
C GLU A 276 13.36 -11.55 1.63
N SER A 277 13.43 -10.27 1.24
CA SER A 277 13.70 -9.16 2.16
C SER A 277 12.42 -8.36 2.39
N HIS A 278 12.16 -8.02 3.65
CA HIS A 278 10.97 -7.28 4.06
C HIS A 278 11.38 -6.00 4.80
N PRO A 279 11.21 -4.82 4.15
CA PRO A 279 11.55 -3.54 4.76
C PRO A 279 10.70 -3.26 6.00
N VAL A 280 11.32 -2.80 7.08
CA VAL A 280 10.65 -2.43 8.34
C VAL A 280 10.70 -0.90 8.50
N THR A 281 9.56 -0.26 8.33
CA THR A 281 9.45 1.20 8.44
C THR A 281 9.47 1.68 9.89
N LYS A 282 10.36 2.61 10.23
CA LYS A 282 10.28 3.39 11.48
C LYS A 282 9.08 4.32 11.37
N ARG A 283 8.05 4.11 12.19
CA ARG A 283 6.82 4.90 12.14
C ARG A 283 6.97 6.18 12.96
N PRO A 284 6.90 7.39 12.37
CA PRO A 284 7.04 8.64 13.12
C PRO A 284 5.97 8.80 14.20
N GLN A 285 4.76 8.29 13.96
CA GLN A 285 3.64 8.30 14.91
C GLN A 285 3.61 7.10 15.87
N CYS A 286 4.71 6.33 15.97
CA CYS A 286 4.77 5.22 16.92
C CYS A 286 4.64 5.71 18.36
N ARG A 287 3.67 5.17 19.12
CA ARG A 287 3.46 5.49 20.55
C ARG A 287 4.64 5.16 21.47
N ILE A 288 5.63 4.40 20.99
CA ILE A 288 6.78 3.93 21.78
C ILE A 288 8.09 4.63 21.38
N CYS A 289 8.40 4.75 20.09
CA CYS A 289 9.67 5.31 19.61
C CYS A 289 9.51 6.45 18.60
N GLY A 290 8.27 6.89 18.35
CA GLY A 290 7.96 7.93 17.39
C GLY A 290 8.38 9.31 17.87
N ASP A 291 8.63 10.20 16.92
CA ASP A 291 9.06 11.58 17.09
C ASP A 291 8.05 12.59 16.48
N ALA A 292 6.92 12.10 15.96
CA ALA A 292 5.87 12.97 15.44
C ALA A 292 5.29 13.85 16.56
N PRO A 293 5.04 15.14 16.30
CA PRO A 293 4.39 16.00 17.27
C PRO A 293 2.97 15.48 17.59
N PRO A 294 2.46 15.73 18.81
CA PRO A 294 1.07 15.40 19.13
C PRO A 294 0.12 16.02 18.11
N ARG A 295 -0.85 15.24 17.61
CA ARG A 295 -1.87 15.77 16.70
C ARG A 295 -2.73 16.81 17.43
N ASN A 296 -3.11 17.87 16.71
CA ASN A 296 -3.88 18.98 17.29
C ASN A 296 -5.32 18.54 17.57
N THR A 297 -5.72 18.50 18.84
CA THR A 297 -7.08 18.17 19.30
C THR A 297 -7.98 19.40 19.41
N GLU A 298 -7.45 20.61 19.24
CA GLU A 298 -8.23 21.86 19.26
C GLU A 298 -8.83 22.22 17.90
N GLY A 299 -8.39 21.55 16.82
CA GLY A 299 -8.91 21.76 15.48
C GLY A 299 -7.93 21.33 14.39
N HIS A 300 -8.42 21.33 13.15
CA HIS A 300 -7.61 21.03 11.98
C HIS A 300 -6.71 22.24 11.69
N PRO A 301 -5.40 22.06 11.45
CA PRO A 301 -4.55 23.16 11.00
C PRO A 301 -5.08 23.72 9.66
N PRO A 302 -4.93 25.03 9.38
CA PRO A 302 -5.39 25.59 8.10
C PRO A 302 -4.82 24.84 6.90
N LEU A 303 -5.71 24.32 6.05
CA LEU A 303 -5.33 23.62 4.83
C LEU A 303 -5.01 24.64 3.75
N THR A 304 -3.73 24.80 3.42
CA THR A 304 -3.28 25.71 2.36
C THR A 304 -2.90 24.90 1.13
N LEU A 305 -3.78 24.91 0.13
CA LEU A 305 -3.54 24.24 -1.15
C LEU A 305 -2.50 24.98 -1.99
N GLN A 306 -1.67 24.24 -2.71
CA GLN A 306 -0.58 24.74 -3.54
C GLN A 306 -0.83 24.42 -5.01
N SER A 307 -0.22 25.22 -5.90
CA SER A 307 -0.21 24.94 -7.33
C SER A 307 0.50 23.61 -7.60
N ARG A 308 -0.14 22.77 -8.42
CA ARG A 308 0.34 21.43 -8.79
C ARG A 308 0.13 21.25 -10.29
N ARG A 309 1.17 21.55 -11.06
CA ARG A 309 1.15 21.35 -12.52
C ARG A 309 1.04 19.87 -12.86
N LYS A 310 0.11 19.57 -13.77
CA LYS A 310 -0.08 18.23 -14.34
C LYS A 310 1.06 17.93 -15.30
N THR A 311 1.58 16.71 -15.23
CA THR A 311 2.67 16.23 -16.09
C THR A 311 2.25 14.98 -16.87
N CYS A 312 1.25 14.25 -16.38
CA CYS A 312 0.67 13.08 -17.03
C CYS A 312 -0.80 13.35 -17.35
N PHE A 313 -1.13 13.32 -18.64
CA PHE A 313 -2.48 13.51 -19.18
C PHE A 313 -3.03 12.24 -19.85
N SER A 314 -2.35 11.10 -19.68
CA SER A 314 -2.76 9.83 -20.28
C SER A 314 -3.77 9.07 -19.40
N ASP A 315 -4.45 8.10 -20.01
CA ASP A 315 -5.18 7.04 -19.31
C ASP A 315 -6.39 7.50 -18.47
N ASN A 316 -6.40 7.16 -17.19
CA ASN A 316 -7.57 7.15 -16.30
C ASN A 316 -7.64 8.40 -15.38
N GLY A 317 -6.86 9.44 -15.67
CA GLY A 317 -6.82 10.69 -14.87
C GLY A 317 -5.64 11.61 -15.18
N HIS A 318 -5.77 12.89 -14.85
CA HIS A 318 -4.64 13.83 -14.83
C HIS A 318 -3.82 13.68 -13.55
N ARG A 319 -2.49 13.57 -13.64
CA ARG A 319 -1.58 13.32 -12.51
C ARG A 319 -0.32 14.18 -12.57
N ILE A 320 0.34 14.34 -11.42
CA ILE A 320 1.64 15.05 -11.31
C ILE A 320 2.87 14.14 -11.42
N THR A 321 2.68 12.82 -11.41
CA THR A 321 3.75 11.81 -11.42
C THR A 321 3.28 10.60 -12.23
N SER A 322 4.19 9.91 -12.91
CA SER A 322 3.85 8.74 -13.71
C SER A 322 3.55 7.52 -12.83
N PRO A 323 2.78 6.53 -13.33
CA PRO A 323 2.53 5.28 -12.61
C PRO A 323 3.80 4.52 -12.22
N GLU A 324 4.84 4.56 -13.06
CA GLU A 324 6.11 3.87 -12.83
C GLU A 324 6.85 4.45 -11.62
N GLN A 325 7.02 5.78 -11.60
CA GLN A 325 7.67 6.50 -10.50
C GLN A 325 6.91 6.31 -9.19
N LEU A 326 5.57 6.29 -9.24
CA LEU A 326 4.73 6.01 -8.08
C LEU A 326 4.96 4.58 -7.56
N LEU A 327 4.96 3.59 -8.45
CA LEU A 327 5.12 2.18 -8.08
C LEU A 327 6.51 1.90 -7.51
N GLU A 328 7.56 2.49 -8.09
CA GLU A 328 8.93 2.37 -7.58
C GLU A 328 9.04 2.94 -6.16
N ARG A 329 8.53 4.17 -5.95
CA ARG A 329 8.56 4.82 -4.64
C ARG A 329 7.81 4.04 -3.57
N LEU A 330 6.67 3.43 -3.91
CA LEU A 330 5.81 2.75 -2.95
C LEU A 330 6.11 1.26 -2.78
N ALA A 331 6.97 0.67 -3.62
CA ALA A 331 7.33 -0.75 -3.59
C ALA A 331 7.67 -1.30 -2.18
N PRO A 332 8.36 -0.56 -1.28
CA PRO A 332 8.65 -1.04 0.08
C PRO A 332 7.43 -1.37 0.93
N HIS A 333 6.24 -0.86 0.59
CA HIS A 333 4.99 -1.13 1.30
C HIS A 333 4.34 -2.47 0.92
N VAL A 334 4.89 -3.20 -0.07
CA VAL A 334 4.46 -4.56 -0.40
C VAL A 334 5.27 -5.58 0.37
N SER A 335 4.67 -6.16 1.39
CA SER A 335 5.27 -7.25 2.14
C SER A 335 4.18 -7.92 3.00
N PRO A 336 4.08 -9.26 2.99
CA PRO A 336 3.14 -9.99 3.84
C PRO A 336 3.55 -9.99 5.32
N ILE A 337 4.64 -9.31 5.68
CA ILE A 337 5.19 -9.26 7.04
C ILE A 337 5.12 -7.84 7.58
N SER A 338 5.77 -6.91 6.89
CA SER A 338 6.02 -5.53 7.34
C SER A 338 5.35 -4.46 6.48
N GLY A 339 4.80 -4.86 5.32
CA GLY A 339 4.10 -3.97 4.41
C GLY A 339 2.68 -3.66 4.87
N VAL A 340 2.08 -2.65 4.25
CA VAL A 340 0.62 -2.38 4.37
C VAL A 340 -0.17 -3.13 3.29
N ILE A 341 0.51 -3.59 2.24
CA ILE A 341 -0.04 -4.43 1.19
C ILE A 341 0.63 -5.81 1.32
N ARG A 342 -0.15 -6.86 1.59
CA ARG A 342 0.38 -8.22 1.72
C ARG A 342 0.85 -8.78 0.39
N SER A 343 0.04 -8.57 -0.65
CA SER A 343 0.32 -9.03 -2.01
C SER A 343 -0.56 -8.29 -3.00
N PHE A 344 -0.13 -8.23 -4.26
CA PHE A 344 -0.97 -7.83 -5.39
C PHE A 344 -0.85 -8.89 -6.49
N ALA A 345 -1.95 -9.14 -7.20
CA ALA A 345 -1.96 -10.07 -8.32
C ALA A 345 -2.76 -9.48 -9.47
N LYS A 346 -2.30 -9.71 -10.69
CA LYS A 346 -3.09 -9.43 -11.87
C LYS A 346 -4.24 -10.44 -11.94
N PHE A 347 -5.43 -9.96 -12.25
CA PHE A 347 -6.60 -10.80 -12.40
C PHE A 347 -6.79 -11.13 -13.88
N ASP A 348 -6.10 -12.19 -14.33
CA ASP A 348 -6.11 -12.64 -15.72
C ASP A 348 -7.21 -13.68 -15.93
N ILE A 349 -8.32 -13.27 -16.56
CA ILE A 349 -9.41 -14.18 -16.98
C ILE A 349 -9.40 -14.41 -18.50
N SER A 350 -8.60 -13.66 -19.25
CA SER A 350 -8.39 -13.88 -20.69
C SER A 350 -7.03 -13.31 -21.11
N ASP A 351 -6.43 -13.86 -22.18
CA ASP A 351 -5.25 -13.30 -22.87
C ASP A 351 -5.61 -12.00 -23.64
N ASN A 352 -6.37 -11.09 -23.01
CA ASN A 352 -6.81 -9.85 -23.63
C ASN A 352 -5.93 -8.67 -23.20
N ALA A 353 -5.36 -7.98 -24.17
CA ALA A 353 -4.52 -6.80 -23.98
C ALA A 353 -5.30 -5.50 -23.61
N LEU A 354 -6.64 -5.53 -23.51
CA LEU A 354 -7.46 -4.34 -23.25
C LEU A 354 -7.98 -4.22 -21.81
N ILE A 355 -7.97 -5.32 -21.04
CA ILE A 355 -8.55 -5.37 -19.70
C ILE A 355 -7.43 -5.58 -18.69
N HIS A 356 -7.12 -4.53 -17.94
CA HIS A 356 -6.12 -4.55 -16.90
C HIS A 356 -6.80 -4.39 -15.54
N THR A 357 -6.84 -5.48 -14.78
CA THR A 357 -7.37 -5.48 -13.40
C THR A 357 -6.35 -6.12 -12.47
N TYR A 358 -6.12 -5.48 -11.34
CA TYR A 358 -5.26 -5.99 -10.26
C TYR A 358 -6.06 -6.09 -8.98
N ILE A 359 -5.81 -7.12 -8.17
CA ILE A 359 -6.39 -7.28 -6.84
C ILE A 359 -5.28 -7.12 -5.81
N SER A 360 -5.51 -6.27 -4.82
CA SER A 360 -4.62 -6.04 -3.68
C SER A 360 -5.18 -6.71 -2.42
N ARG A 361 -4.33 -7.48 -1.76
CA ARG A 361 -4.63 -8.08 -0.44
C ARG A 361 -3.99 -7.23 0.65
N HIS A 362 -4.79 -6.72 1.56
CA HIS A 362 -4.34 -5.91 2.70
C HIS A 362 -5.31 -6.06 3.88
N GLU A 363 -4.92 -5.57 5.04
CA GLU A 363 -5.85 -5.42 6.18
C GLU A 363 -6.85 -4.31 5.87
N PHE A 364 -8.14 -4.59 6.10
CA PHE A 364 -9.16 -3.55 6.06
C PHE A 364 -10.24 -3.82 7.10
N ARG A 365 -10.18 -3.08 8.21
CA ARG A 365 -11.16 -3.21 9.29
C ARG A 365 -12.44 -2.48 8.91
N CYS A 366 -13.60 -3.04 9.23
CA CYS A 366 -14.89 -2.37 9.11
C CYS A 366 -15.66 -2.50 10.43
N LEU A 367 -16.81 -1.82 10.55
CA LEU A 367 -17.63 -1.86 11.76
C LEU A 367 -18.14 -3.27 12.08
N PHE A 368 -18.57 -4.00 11.06
CA PHE A 368 -18.99 -5.39 11.18
C PHE A 368 -17.73 -6.26 11.17
N ASP A 369 -17.45 -7.01 12.23
CA ASP A 369 -16.30 -7.92 12.31
C ASP A 369 -16.89 -9.33 12.40
N ASP A 370 -17.26 -9.91 11.26
CA ASP A 370 -17.85 -11.25 11.16
C ASP A 370 -17.04 -12.15 10.21
N LEU A 371 -17.45 -13.42 10.13
CA LEU A 371 -16.74 -14.42 9.33
C LEU A 371 -16.79 -14.11 7.82
N SER A 372 -17.88 -13.53 7.32
CA SER A 372 -18.00 -13.17 5.90
C SER A 372 -16.99 -12.08 5.57
N LEU A 373 -16.89 -11.04 6.40
CA LEU A 373 -15.93 -9.97 6.18
C LEU A 373 -14.49 -10.46 6.28
N LEU A 374 -14.20 -11.37 7.22
CA LEU A 374 -12.87 -11.98 7.30
C LEU A 374 -12.50 -12.69 5.99
N GLN A 375 -13.44 -13.45 5.40
CA GLN A 375 -13.22 -14.12 4.13
C GLN A 375 -12.96 -13.12 3.00
N ASP A 376 -13.68 -12.00 2.95
CA ASP A 376 -13.46 -10.94 1.96
C ASP A 376 -12.08 -10.29 2.11
N ASN A 377 -11.69 -9.95 3.34
CA ASN A 377 -10.38 -9.40 3.64
C ASN A 377 -9.23 -10.33 3.24
N LEU A 378 -9.44 -11.65 3.29
CA LEU A 378 -8.45 -12.63 2.86
C LEU A 378 -8.31 -12.72 1.34
N ARG A 379 -9.40 -12.55 0.59
CA ARG A 379 -9.38 -12.57 -0.88
C ARG A 379 -8.71 -11.34 -1.49
N GLY A 380 -8.89 -10.19 -0.83
CA GLY A 380 -8.42 -8.87 -1.29
C GLY A 380 -9.62 -8.00 -1.68
N ARG A 381 -9.76 -6.84 -1.03
CA ARG A 381 -10.92 -5.94 -1.15
C ARG A 381 -10.66 -4.66 -1.94
N SER A 382 -9.41 -4.42 -2.33
CA SER A 382 -9.07 -3.32 -3.22
C SER A 382 -8.68 -3.89 -4.57
N ALA A 383 -9.09 -3.19 -5.63
CA ALA A 383 -8.85 -3.60 -6.99
C ALA A 383 -8.58 -2.39 -7.89
N GLY A 384 -7.48 -2.46 -8.63
CA GLY A 384 -7.09 -1.42 -9.57
C GLY A 384 -7.53 -1.71 -10.99
N LYS A 385 -7.84 -0.65 -11.72
CA LYS A 385 -8.25 -0.68 -13.12
C LYS A 385 -7.53 0.39 -13.94
N GLY A 386 -7.33 0.12 -15.21
CA GLY A 386 -6.67 1.06 -16.12
C GLY A 386 -6.75 0.64 -17.58
N THR A 387 -6.47 1.58 -18.46
CA THR A 387 -6.28 1.39 -19.90
C THR A 387 -4.92 0.74 -20.22
N THR A 388 -3.99 0.72 -19.25
CA THR A 388 -2.69 0.07 -19.32
C THR A 388 -2.42 -0.76 -18.07
N ASP A 389 -1.49 -1.70 -18.18
CA ASP A 389 -1.08 -2.58 -17.07
C ASP A 389 -0.51 -1.80 -15.89
N LEU A 390 0.39 -0.85 -16.16
CA LEU A 390 1.02 0.00 -15.15
C LEU A 390 0.01 0.89 -14.43
N GLN A 391 -0.96 1.45 -15.15
CA GLN A 391 -2.02 2.26 -14.54
C GLN A 391 -2.94 1.42 -13.65
N ALA A 392 -3.32 0.21 -14.07
CA ALA A 392 -4.14 -0.68 -13.26
C ALA A 392 -3.41 -1.13 -11.99
N LYS A 393 -2.11 -1.45 -12.11
CA LYS A 393 -1.25 -1.78 -10.97
C LYS A 393 -1.12 -0.60 -9.99
N ALA A 394 -0.86 0.61 -10.49
CA ALA A 394 -0.80 1.81 -9.68
C ALA A 394 -2.13 2.11 -8.98
N SER A 395 -3.26 1.93 -9.67
CA SER A 395 -4.60 2.07 -9.10
C SER A 395 -4.82 1.10 -7.93
N ALA A 396 -4.42 -0.17 -8.08
CA ALA A 396 -4.59 -1.18 -7.03
C ALA A 396 -3.72 -0.88 -5.81
N PHE A 397 -2.54 -0.30 -6.05
CA PHE A 397 -1.61 0.11 -5.01
C PHE A 397 -2.17 1.27 -4.19
N CYS A 398 -2.63 2.32 -4.88
CA CYS A 398 -3.14 3.52 -4.26
C CYS A 398 -4.41 3.24 -3.45
N GLU A 399 -5.33 2.43 -3.98
CA GLU A 399 -6.55 2.08 -3.26
C GLU A 399 -6.25 1.24 -2.00
N ALA A 400 -5.28 0.33 -2.03
CA ALA A 400 -4.91 -0.43 -0.84
C ALA A 400 -4.33 0.48 0.27
N ILE A 401 -3.48 1.45 -0.10
CA ILE A 401 -2.96 2.45 0.83
C ILE A 401 -4.05 3.40 1.33
N GLU A 402 -4.96 3.84 0.46
CA GLU A 402 -6.12 4.66 0.83
C GLU A 402 -6.92 3.98 1.94
N ARG A 403 -7.27 2.71 1.74
CA ARG A 403 -8.01 1.91 2.71
C ARG A 403 -7.24 1.71 4.02
N TYR A 404 -5.93 1.48 3.95
CA TYR A 404 -5.08 1.39 5.13
C TYR A 404 -5.08 2.70 5.94
N CYS A 405 -4.91 3.85 5.27
CA CYS A 405 -4.87 5.15 5.93
C CYS A 405 -6.24 5.54 6.53
N GLY A 406 -7.35 5.08 5.92
CA GLY A 406 -8.70 5.29 6.43
C GLY A 406 -9.09 4.46 7.66
N VAL A 407 -8.28 3.49 8.09
CA VAL A 407 -8.55 2.69 9.30
C VAL A 407 -8.15 3.44 10.57
N TYR A 408 -9.01 3.42 11.59
CA TYR A 408 -8.73 3.99 12.91
C TYR A 408 -7.59 3.23 13.61
N GLN A 409 -6.53 3.95 14.02
CA GLN A 409 -5.36 3.38 14.70
C GLN A 409 -5.29 3.77 16.18
N GLY A 410 -6.11 4.72 16.63
CA GLY A 410 -6.13 5.23 18.01
C GLY A 410 -5.24 6.43 18.25
N ASP A 411 -4.63 6.98 17.19
CA ASP A 411 -3.77 8.17 17.21
C ASP A 411 -4.39 9.36 16.47
N GLU A 412 -5.60 9.18 15.92
CA GLU A 412 -6.36 10.23 15.25
C GLU A 412 -6.76 11.35 16.23
N PRO A 413 -6.80 12.61 15.78
CA PRO A 413 -7.24 13.69 16.64
C PRO A 413 -8.75 13.56 16.91
N THR A 414 -9.10 13.43 18.19
CA THR A 414 -10.49 13.39 18.63
C THR A 414 -10.74 14.40 19.74
N ARG A 415 -11.99 14.85 19.82
CA ARG A 415 -12.54 15.64 20.92
C ARG A 415 -13.81 14.97 21.42
N HIS A 416 -13.83 14.61 22.70
CA HIS A 416 -15.01 14.06 23.35
C HIS A 416 -16.00 15.18 23.70
N ASN A 417 -17.14 15.20 23.01
CA ASN A 417 -18.18 16.21 23.28
C ASN A 417 -19.58 15.78 22.79
N SER A 418 -20.63 16.47 23.22
CA SER A 418 -21.97 16.38 22.62
C SER A 418 -22.11 17.33 21.43
N TYR A 419 -23.11 17.07 20.57
CA TYR A 419 -23.44 18.00 19.49
C TYR A 419 -23.94 19.35 20.04
N GLN A 420 -24.76 19.32 21.11
CA GLN A 420 -25.29 20.54 21.74
C GLN A 420 -24.18 21.50 22.18
N GLU A 421 -23.07 20.98 22.69
CA GLU A 421 -21.95 21.81 23.14
C GLU A 421 -21.07 22.34 21.99
N LEU A 422 -20.88 21.56 20.90
CA LEU A 422 -20.11 22.01 19.73
C LEU A 422 -20.89 22.97 18.82
N GLY A 423 -22.22 22.91 18.86
CA GLY A 423 -23.11 23.78 18.09
C GLY A 423 -22.85 23.73 16.58
N GLU A 424 -22.82 24.91 15.94
CA GLU A 424 -22.71 25.05 14.48
C GLU A 424 -21.36 24.62 13.88
N LEU A 425 -20.34 24.40 14.72
CA LEU A 425 -19.05 23.87 14.27
C LEU A 425 -19.11 22.36 14.03
N ALA A 426 -20.06 21.66 14.66
CA ALA A 426 -20.29 20.25 14.44
C ALA A 426 -21.26 20.00 13.29
N ILE A 427 -20.97 18.96 12.51
CA ILE A 427 -21.81 18.49 11.42
C ILE A 427 -22.42 17.18 11.88
N PRO A 428 -23.72 17.15 12.18
CA PRO A 428 -24.35 15.93 12.65
C PRO A 428 -24.44 14.91 11.51
N PRO A 429 -24.33 13.60 11.80
CA PRO A 429 -24.15 12.57 10.78
C PRO A 429 -25.33 12.48 9.81
N TYR A 430 -26.55 12.81 10.23
CA TYR A 430 -27.72 12.76 9.34
C TYR A 430 -27.61 13.73 8.13
N ARG A 431 -26.79 14.78 8.20
CA ARG A 431 -26.51 15.68 7.05
C ARG A 431 -25.64 15.03 5.98
N CYS A 432 -24.91 13.97 6.33
CA CYS A 432 -24.05 13.21 5.41
C CYS A 432 -24.67 11.85 5.05
N LEU A 433 -25.38 11.22 5.98
CA LEU A 433 -26.03 9.93 5.78
C LEU A 433 -27.28 10.06 4.91
N LEU A 434 -28.14 11.05 5.14
CA LEU A 434 -29.31 11.31 4.29
C LEU A 434 -30.29 10.12 4.21
N PHE A 435 -30.52 9.39 5.30
CA PHE A 435 -31.63 8.44 5.42
C PHE A 435 -32.97 9.19 5.57
N SER A 436 -34.05 8.60 5.07
CA SER A 436 -35.40 9.17 5.23
C SER A 436 -35.97 8.87 6.63
N GLU A 437 -36.96 9.66 7.02
CA GLU A 437 -37.73 9.40 8.25
C GLU A 437 -38.41 8.02 8.20
N TYR A 438 -38.95 7.63 7.03
CA TYR A 438 -39.52 6.30 6.83
C TYR A 438 -38.49 5.19 7.05
N GLN A 439 -37.26 5.38 6.57
CA GLN A 439 -36.17 4.43 6.78
C GLN A 439 -35.83 4.28 8.27
N TYR A 440 -35.74 5.38 9.02
CA TYR A 440 -35.49 5.31 10.46
C TYR A 440 -36.63 4.64 11.24
N GLN A 441 -37.89 4.99 10.96
CA GLN A 441 -39.05 4.43 11.65
C GLN A 441 -39.23 2.93 11.39
N ASN A 442 -38.83 2.45 10.21
CA ASN A 442 -38.97 1.04 9.81
C ASN A 442 -37.65 0.27 9.82
N ARG A 443 -36.60 0.83 10.43
CA ARG A 443 -35.23 0.29 10.35
C ARG A 443 -35.11 -1.16 10.77
N GLU A 444 -35.83 -1.60 11.81
CA GLU A 444 -35.71 -2.98 12.30
C GLU A 444 -36.21 -3.99 11.26
N GLN A 445 -37.30 -3.67 10.56
CA GLN A 445 -37.79 -4.51 9.47
C GLN A 445 -36.85 -4.42 8.27
N LEU A 446 -36.52 -3.20 7.83
CA LEU A 446 -35.66 -2.99 6.67
C LEU A 446 -34.28 -3.61 6.84
N ASN A 447 -33.69 -3.57 8.04
CA ASN A 447 -32.41 -4.18 8.36
C ASN A 447 -32.47 -5.71 8.47
N ARG A 448 -33.62 -6.30 8.87
CA ARG A 448 -33.81 -7.76 8.86
C ARG A 448 -33.93 -8.31 7.45
N ASP A 449 -34.63 -7.58 6.58
CA ASP A 449 -34.78 -7.92 5.17
C ASP A 449 -33.55 -7.52 4.33
N CYS A 450 -32.59 -6.83 4.96
CA CYS A 450 -31.39 -6.34 4.34
C CYS A 450 -30.41 -7.47 4.07
N ILE A 451 -30.13 -7.72 2.79
CA ILE A 451 -29.16 -8.72 2.36
C ILE A 451 -27.72 -8.22 2.64
N HIS A 452 -27.49 -6.89 2.63
CA HIS A 452 -26.14 -6.29 2.62
C HIS A 452 -25.94 -5.16 3.61
N TYR A 453 -24.82 -5.15 4.30
CA TYR A 453 -24.50 -4.09 5.26
C TYR A 453 -24.41 -2.69 4.64
N PHE A 454 -24.13 -2.56 3.34
CA PHE A 454 -24.16 -1.29 2.61
C PHE A 454 -25.51 -0.56 2.70
N GLN A 455 -26.59 -1.32 2.83
CA GLN A 455 -27.96 -0.78 2.92
C GLN A 455 -28.47 -0.75 4.36
N TYR A 456 -27.61 -1.04 5.35
CA TYR A 456 -27.98 -1.06 6.76
C TYR A 456 -28.25 0.36 7.26
N ILE A 457 -29.33 0.52 8.01
CA ILE A 457 -29.79 1.79 8.56
C ILE A 457 -29.31 1.90 10.02
N PRO A 458 -28.50 2.92 10.38
CA PRO A 458 -28.03 3.10 11.75
C PRO A 458 -29.17 3.48 12.70
N GLU A 459 -28.86 3.59 13.98
CA GLU A 459 -29.73 4.30 14.92
C GLU A 459 -29.81 5.79 14.57
N PRO A 460 -30.92 6.46 14.92
CA PRO A 460 -30.97 7.91 14.96
C PRO A 460 -29.87 8.48 15.86
N PHE A 461 -29.24 9.56 15.42
CA PHE A 461 -28.21 10.25 16.19
C PHE A 461 -28.84 11.06 17.34
N ASP A 462 -28.41 10.80 18.57
CA ASP A 462 -28.80 11.56 19.76
C ASP A 462 -27.91 12.80 19.94
N PRO A 463 -28.46 14.03 19.84
CA PRO A 463 -27.71 15.27 19.99
C PRO A 463 -27.06 15.47 21.38
N GLU A 464 -27.59 14.82 22.41
CA GLU A 464 -27.12 14.91 23.80
C GLU A 464 -26.02 13.90 24.11
N GLN A 465 -25.90 12.85 23.29
CA GLN A 465 -24.89 11.82 23.46
C GLN A 465 -23.49 12.42 23.27
N VAL A 466 -22.62 12.22 24.27
CA VAL A 466 -21.20 12.55 24.18
C VAL A 466 -20.51 11.48 23.32
N ILE A 467 -19.85 11.92 22.25
CA ILE A 467 -19.13 11.08 21.30
C ILE A 467 -17.76 11.69 20.95
N ASP A 468 -16.94 10.94 20.23
CA ASP A 468 -15.72 11.48 19.63
C ASP A 468 -16.00 12.22 18.33
N TRP A 469 -15.42 13.41 18.23
CA TRP A 469 -15.45 14.27 17.05
C TRP A 469 -14.04 14.46 16.50
N THR A 470 -13.88 14.25 15.20
CA THR A 470 -12.64 14.50 14.47
C THR A 470 -12.70 15.87 13.80
N PRO A 471 -11.64 16.69 13.92
CA PRO A 471 -11.58 17.97 13.24
C PRO A 471 -11.36 17.79 11.74
N VAL A 472 -12.12 18.55 10.94
CA VAL A 472 -12.00 18.60 9.47
C VAL A 472 -11.90 20.05 9.01
N TRP A 473 -11.27 20.29 7.87
CA TRP A 473 -11.13 21.64 7.32
C TRP A 473 -12.23 21.96 6.32
N SER A 474 -12.97 23.04 6.52
CA SER A 474 -13.88 23.59 5.52
C SER A 474 -13.11 24.48 4.55
N LEU A 475 -13.00 24.06 3.29
CA LEU A 475 -12.44 24.89 2.22
C LEU A 475 -13.36 26.07 1.87
N THR A 476 -14.67 25.88 2.06
CA THR A 476 -15.69 26.90 1.85
C THR A 476 -15.66 27.98 2.93
N GLU A 477 -15.76 27.58 4.20
CA GLU A 477 -15.81 28.54 5.31
C GLU A 477 -14.43 28.94 5.83
N LYS A 478 -13.35 28.28 5.37
CA LYS A 478 -11.95 28.50 5.77
C LYS A 478 -11.73 28.41 7.28
N ARG A 479 -12.35 27.40 7.91
CA ARG A 479 -12.23 27.12 9.34
C ARG A 479 -12.38 25.63 9.65
N SER A 480 -11.94 25.22 10.84
CA SER A 480 -12.16 23.87 11.34
C SER A 480 -13.64 23.64 11.65
N LYS A 481 -14.13 22.47 11.24
CA LYS A 481 -15.43 21.88 11.59
C LYS A 481 -15.19 20.53 12.28
N TRP A 482 -16.26 19.90 12.74
CA TRP A 482 -16.20 18.64 13.46
C TRP A 482 -17.18 17.63 12.87
N LEU A 483 -16.69 16.43 12.56
CA LEU A 483 -17.50 15.28 12.15
C LEU A 483 -17.35 14.17 13.19
N PRO A 484 -18.37 13.31 13.40
CA PRO A 484 -18.23 12.15 14.27
C PRO A 484 -17.04 11.29 13.83
N THR A 485 -16.15 10.92 14.73
CA THR A 485 -14.97 10.09 14.42
C THR A 485 -15.37 8.76 13.79
N ALA A 486 -16.53 8.21 14.22
CA ALA A 486 -17.13 7.02 13.62
C ALA A 486 -17.45 7.16 12.13
N TYR A 487 -17.77 8.36 11.64
CA TYR A 487 -18.00 8.64 10.20
C TYR A 487 -16.68 8.82 9.43
N CYS A 488 -15.61 9.20 10.12
CA CYS A 488 -14.33 9.53 9.52
C CYS A 488 -13.43 8.31 9.27
N TYR A 489 -13.42 7.33 10.20
CA TYR A 489 -12.45 6.23 10.15
C TYR A 489 -13.09 4.85 10.25
N HIS A 490 -12.61 3.92 9.43
CA HIS A 490 -13.06 2.55 9.43
C HIS A 490 -12.57 1.78 10.67
N GLY A 491 -13.39 0.87 11.17
CA GLY A 491 -13.05 0.05 12.35
C GLY A 491 -13.03 0.83 13.67
N TYR A 492 -13.51 2.08 13.69
CA TYR A 492 -13.68 2.85 14.92
C TYR A 492 -14.64 2.11 15.90
N PRO A 493 -14.28 1.96 17.19
CA PRO A 493 -15.04 1.18 18.15
C PRO A 493 -16.28 1.93 18.65
N VAL A 494 -17.38 1.88 17.90
CA VAL A 494 -18.67 2.45 18.33
C VAL A 494 -19.35 1.54 19.36
N THR A 495 -19.82 2.09 20.48
CA THR A 495 -20.71 1.37 21.41
C THR A 495 -22.03 1.06 20.71
N LYS A 496 -22.43 -0.22 20.70
CA LYS A 496 -23.69 -0.62 20.06
C LYS A 496 -24.89 -0.14 20.89
N PRO A 497 -25.97 0.33 20.24
CA PRO A 497 -26.17 0.36 18.79
C PRO A 497 -25.55 1.60 18.09
N ALA A 498 -25.01 1.43 16.89
CA ALA A 498 -24.23 2.46 16.19
C ALA A 498 -25.12 3.49 15.46
N TYR A 499 -24.79 4.79 15.59
CA TYR A 499 -25.47 5.91 14.94
C TYR A 499 -24.88 6.29 13.56
N CYS A 500 -23.64 5.91 13.29
CA CYS A 500 -23.01 5.99 11.97
C CYS A 500 -21.75 5.11 11.94
N TRP A 501 -21.17 4.97 10.75
CA TRP A 501 -19.85 4.39 10.52
C TRP A 501 -19.24 4.95 9.24
N ALA A 502 -17.92 4.77 9.07
CA ALA A 502 -17.21 5.22 7.89
C ALA A 502 -17.52 4.33 6.69
N ASP A 503 -17.87 4.99 5.58
CA ASP A 503 -17.84 4.44 4.23
C ASP A 503 -16.61 4.95 3.48
N THR A 504 -16.33 4.37 2.32
CA THR A 504 -15.20 4.74 1.48
C THR A 504 -15.50 5.95 0.59
N ASN A 505 -16.73 6.47 0.61
CA ASN A 505 -17.15 7.55 -0.29
C ASN A 505 -16.38 8.84 -0.01
N GLY A 506 -15.81 9.43 -1.07
CA GLY A 506 -14.97 10.61 -1.02
C GLY A 506 -13.56 10.35 -0.46
N THR A 507 -13.21 9.09 -0.18
CA THR A 507 -11.86 8.72 0.23
C THR A 507 -11.01 8.56 -1.02
N SER A 508 -9.79 9.09 -0.99
CA SER A 508 -8.94 9.08 -2.18
C SER A 508 -7.48 9.27 -1.81
N ALA A 509 -6.61 8.66 -2.60
CA ALA A 509 -5.17 8.84 -2.50
C ALA A 509 -4.60 9.62 -3.70
N GLY A 510 -3.48 10.30 -3.48
CA GLY A 510 -2.80 11.09 -4.51
C GLY A 510 -1.34 11.39 -4.20
N ASN A 511 -0.57 11.67 -5.24
CA ASN A 511 0.85 12.05 -5.14
C ASN A 511 1.06 13.37 -4.39
N ALA A 512 0.01 14.20 -4.34
CA ALA A 512 -0.08 15.40 -3.53
C ALA A 512 -1.47 15.47 -2.90
N LEU A 513 -1.59 16.26 -1.84
CA LEU A 513 -2.86 16.52 -1.16
C LEU A 513 -3.93 17.04 -2.15
N GLU A 514 -3.57 17.94 -3.06
CA GLU A 514 -4.49 18.49 -4.05
C GLU A 514 -4.99 17.41 -5.02
N GLU A 515 -4.11 16.48 -5.43
CA GLU A 515 -4.50 15.37 -6.30
C GLU A 515 -5.51 14.45 -5.62
N ALA A 516 -5.28 14.12 -4.34
CA ALA A 516 -6.20 13.33 -3.54
C ALA A 516 -7.55 14.06 -3.41
N ILE A 517 -7.56 15.33 -2.98
CA ILE A 517 -8.80 16.13 -2.86
C ILE A 517 -9.58 16.15 -4.17
N PHE A 518 -8.91 16.41 -5.29
CA PHE A 518 -9.57 16.44 -6.60
C PHE A 518 -10.21 15.08 -6.95
N GLN A 519 -9.52 13.96 -6.71
CA GLN A 519 -10.10 12.64 -6.96
C GLN A 519 -11.29 12.35 -6.03
N GLY A 520 -11.20 12.70 -4.74
CA GLY A 520 -12.31 12.53 -3.79
C GLY A 520 -13.54 13.37 -4.16
N MET A 521 -13.34 14.58 -4.69
CA MET A 521 -14.43 15.42 -5.23
C MET A 521 -15.09 14.77 -6.44
N MET A 522 -14.30 14.25 -7.38
CA MET A 522 -14.85 13.57 -8.57
C MET A 522 -15.65 12.33 -8.16
N GLU A 523 -15.17 11.53 -7.20
CA GLU A 523 -15.92 10.38 -6.71
C GLU A 523 -17.26 10.80 -6.09
N LEU A 524 -17.29 11.79 -5.20
CA LEU A 524 -18.54 12.24 -4.59
C LEU A 524 -19.58 12.70 -5.63
N VAL A 525 -19.12 13.41 -6.66
CA VAL A 525 -19.99 13.89 -7.75
C VAL A 525 -20.46 12.74 -8.63
N GLU A 526 -19.63 11.75 -8.89
CA GLU A 526 -20.00 10.51 -9.56
C GLU A 526 -21.12 9.80 -8.80
N ARG A 527 -20.94 9.56 -7.50
CA ARG A 527 -21.93 8.86 -6.66
C ARG A 527 -23.25 9.65 -6.59
N ASP A 528 -23.19 10.97 -6.48
CA ASP A 528 -24.37 11.85 -6.43
C ASP A 528 -25.19 11.75 -7.73
N ALA A 529 -24.53 11.89 -8.87
CA ALA A 529 -25.16 11.81 -10.18
C ALA A 529 -25.74 10.42 -10.47
N VAL A 530 -25.00 9.35 -10.13
CA VAL A 530 -25.48 7.96 -10.26
C VAL A 530 -26.69 7.72 -9.36
N ALA A 531 -26.69 8.20 -8.12
CA ALA A 531 -27.84 8.08 -7.22
C ALA A 531 -29.09 8.77 -7.80
N ILE A 532 -28.93 10.00 -8.29
CA ILE A 532 -30.02 10.79 -8.88
C ILE A 532 -30.60 10.07 -10.10
N TRP A 533 -29.74 9.60 -11.01
CA TRP A 533 -30.16 8.83 -12.20
C TRP A 533 -30.86 7.52 -11.82
N TRP A 534 -30.22 6.70 -10.98
CA TRP A 534 -30.65 5.35 -10.66
C TRP A 534 -31.97 5.31 -9.90
N TYR A 535 -32.09 6.08 -8.83
CA TYR A 535 -33.30 6.04 -7.98
C TYR A 535 -34.49 6.74 -8.61
N ASN A 536 -34.28 7.74 -9.47
CA ASN A 536 -35.37 8.35 -10.24
C ASN A 536 -35.67 7.62 -11.55
N ARG A 537 -34.87 6.60 -11.92
CA ARG A 537 -35.00 5.84 -13.18
C ARG A 537 -35.06 6.75 -14.41
N LEU A 538 -34.16 7.74 -14.45
CA LEU A 538 -34.15 8.77 -15.49
C LEU A 538 -33.62 8.20 -16.81
N ARG A 539 -34.31 8.46 -17.91
CA ARG A 539 -33.81 8.20 -19.26
C ARG A 539 -32.88 9.34 -19.67
N MET A 540 -31.58 9.09 -19.66
CA MET A 540 -30.54 10.09 -19.96
C MET A 540 -30.03 9.97 -21.41
N PRO A 541 -29.48 11.04 -22.02
CA PRO A 541 -28.91 10.98 -23.36
C PRO A 541 -27.77 9.95 -23.47
N GLY A 542 -27.66 9.29 -24.62
CA GLY A 542 -26.48 8.46 -24.93
C GLY A 542 -25.28 9.31 -25.35
N VAL A 543 -24.11 8.70 -25.42
CA VAL A 543 -22.86 9.33 -25.90
C VAL A 543 -22.44 8.67 -27.21
N ALA A 544 -22.03 9.48 -28.19
CA ALA A 544 -21.45 9.01 -29.45
C ALA A 544 -19.94 8.80 -29.25
N LEU A 545 -19.56 7.59 -28.83
CA LEU A 545 -18.17 7.25 -28.47
C LEU A 545 -17.16 7.55 -29.58
N ASP A 546 -17.53 7.30 -30.84
CA ASP A 546 -16.68 7.55 -32.01
C ASP A 546 -16.29 9.03 -32.17
N SER A 547 -17.04 9.97 -31.56
CA SER A 547 -16.73 11.40 -31.64
C SER A 547 -15.52 11.84 -30.80
N PHE A 548 -15.02 10.98 -29.92
CA PHE A 548 -13.86 11.25 -29.06
C PHE A 548 -12.52 10.84 -29.70
N ASP A 549 -12.55 10.14 -30.85
CA ASP A 549 -11.35 9.72 -31.60
C ASP A 549 -10.27 9.04 -30.75
N ASN A 550 -10.70 8.15 -29.84
CA ASN A 550 -9.82 7.45 -28.92
C ASN A 550 -9.62 5.97 -29.35
N PRO A 551 -8.38 5.53 -29.68
CA PRO A 551 -8.12 4.17 -30.13
C PRO A 551 -8.51 3.07 -29.14
N TYR A 552 -8.34 3.32 -27.84
CA TYR A 552 -8.71 2.35 -26.79
C TYR A 552 -10.23 2.10 -26.79
N ILE A 553 -11.02 3.18 -26.88
CA ILE A 553 -12.48 3.09 -26.94
C ILE A 553 -12.91 2.27 -28.17
N HIS A 554 -12.30 2.52 -29.32
CA HIS A 554 -12.60 1.78 -30.55
C HIS A 554 -12.29 0.29 -30.43
N HIS A 555 -11.10 -0.07 -29.94
CA HIS A 555 -10.74 -1.46 -29.72
C HIS A 555 -11.63 -2.14 -28.69
N LEU A 556 -12.06 -1.41 -27.66
CA LEU A 556 -12.97 -1.95 -26.65
C LEU A 556 -14.36 -2.23 -27.23
N GLN A 557 -14.91 -1.33 -28.05
CA GLN A 557 -16.18 -1.58 -28.75
C GLN A 557 -16.11 -2.84 -29.63
N GLN A 558 -15.02 -3.00 -30.39
CA GLN A 558 -14.79 -4.20 -31.20
C GLN A 558 -14.70 -5.47 -30.34
N TYR A 559 -14.02 -5.40 -29.19
CA TYR A 559 -13.88 -6.53 -28.29
C TYR A 559 -15.23 -6.96 -27.69
N PHE A 560 -16.06 -6.01 -27.22
CA PHE A 560 -17.40 -6.33 -26.71
C PHE A 560 -18.32 -6.90 -27.79
N GLU A 561 -18.22 -6.41 -29.03
CA GLU A 561 -18.94 -6.97 -30.17
C GLU A 561 -18.57 -8.44 -30.41
N HIS A 562 -17.28 -8.80 -30.32
CA HIS A 562 -16.81 -10.19 -30.42
C HIS A 562 -17.32 -11.10 -29.29
N LEU A 563 -17.64 -10.52 -28.12
CA LEU A 563 -18.23 -11.25 -26.99
C LEU A 563 -19.76 -11.36 -27.08
N ASP A 564 -20.37 -10.95 -28.20
CA ASP A 564 -21.83 -10.82 -28.36
C ASP A 564 -22.47 -9.90 -27.32
N ARG A 565 -21.81 -8.78 -27.02
CA ARG A 565 -22.29 -7.79 -26.05
C ARG A 565 -22.45 -6.42 -26.69
N ASP A 566 -23.56 -5.76 -26.37
CA ASP A 566 -23.69 -4.33 -26.61
C ASP A 566 -22.84 -3.57 -25.57
N LEU A 567 -22.30 -2.41 -25.95
CA LEU A 567 -21.61 -1.46 -25.07
C LEU A 567 -22.05 -0.04 -25.43
N TRP A 568 -22.57 0.71 -24.44
CA TRP A 568 -22.97 2.10 -24.62
C TRP A 568 -22.69 2.91 -23.37
N VAL A 569 -22.74 4.24 -23.50
CA VAL A 569 -22.50 5.18 -22.40
C VAL A 569 -23.64 6.19 -22.34
N LEU A 570 -24.10 6.49 -21.11
CA LEU A 570 -25.06 7.55 -20.80
C LEU A 570 -24.34 8.76 -20.20
N ASP A 571 -24.73 9.96 -20.62
CA ASP A 571 -24.38 11.21 -19.95
C ASP A 571 -25.34 11.44 -18.78
N VAL A 572 -24.88 11.20 -17.55
CA VAL A 572 -25.66 11.38 -16.31
C VAL A 572 -25.28 12.65 -15.56
N SER A 573 -24.59 13.60 -16.22
CA SER A 573 -24.15 14.86 -15.63
C SER A 573 -25.31 15.67 -15.03
N GLN A 574 -25.11 16.25 -13.85
CA GLN A 574 -26.14 16.95 -13.07
C GLN A 574 -25.83 18.46 -12.93
N ASP A 575 -26.47 19.13 -11.95
CA ASP A 575 -26.47 20.58 -11.79
C ASP A 575 -25.13 21.20 -11.35
N LEU A 576 -24.14 20.37 -10.99
CA LEU A 576 -22.76 20.82 -10.72
C LEU A 576 -21.94 21.05 -12.00
N GLY A 577 -22.45 20.63 -13.17
CA GLY A 577 -21.79 20.87 -14.46
C GLY A 577 -20.52 20.06 -14.70
N ILE A 578 -20.20 19.10 -13.82
CA ILE A 578 -19.08 18.16 -13.98
C ILE A 578 -19.56 16.96 -14.83
N PRO A 579 -18.81 16.56 -15.88
CA PRO A 579 -19.12 15.37 -16.67
C PRO A 579 -19.13 14.10 -15.81
N VAL A 580 -20.27 13.40 -15.83
CA VAL A 580 -20.41 12.07 -15.21
C VAL A 580 -21.05 11.12 -16.22
N PHE A 581 -20.44 9.96 -16.39
CA PHE A 581 -20.86 8.95 -17.34
C PHE A 581 -21.17 7.64 -16.66
N VAL A 582 -22.14 6.92 -17.22
CA VAL A 582 -22.41 5.51 -16.88
C VAL A 582 -22.26 4.68 -18.14
N ALA A 583 -21.25 3.82 -18.18
CA ALA A 583 -21.07 2.80 -19.18
C ALA A 583 -21.87 1.55 -18.82
N LEU A 584 -22.51 0.96 -19.82
CA LEU A 584 -23.38 -0.19 -19.70
C LEU A 584 -23.04 -1.22 -20.77
N SER A 585 -23.09 -2.50 -20.40
CA SER A 585 -22.97 -3.59 -21.36
C SER A 585 -23.97 -4.69 -21.07
N ARG A 586 -24.50 -5.32 -22.10
CA ARG A 586 -25.39 -6.49 -21.98
C ARG A 586 -25.04 -7.58 -22.98
N ARG A 587 -25.26 -8.83 -22.62
CA ARG A 587 -25.22 -10.01 -23.49
C ARG A 587 -26.43 -9.99 -24.44
N ARG A 588 -26.23 -10.37 -25.70
CA ARG A 588 -27.29 -10.38 -26.74
C ARG A 588 -27.87 -11.76 -27.02
N ASN A 589 -27.09 -12.81 -26.80
CA ASN A 589 -27.34 -14.17 -27.29
C ASN A 589 -27.85 -15.13 -26.20
N ALA A 590 -28.44 -14.63 -25.11
CA ALA A 590 -29.01 -15.44 -24.04
C ALA A 590 -30.19 -14.73 -23.34
N PRO A 591 -31.07 -15.46 -22.61
CA PRO A 591 -32.14 -14.84 -21.82
C PRO A 591 -31.63 -13.95 -20.68
N ALA A 592 -30.54 -14.35 -20.03
CA ALA A 592 -29.85 -13.51 -19.06
C ALA A 592 -29.01 -12.48 -19.83
N GLU A 593 -29.27 -11.19 -19.59
CA GLU A 593 -28.56 -10.11 -20.26
C GLU A 593 -27.23 -9.75 -19.56
N ASP A 594 -26.97 -10.30 -18.37
CA ASP A 594 -25.73 -10.09 -17.61
C ASP A 594 -25.32 -8.62 -17.53
N ILE A 595 -26.27 -7.72 -17.26
CA ILE A 595 -26.04 -6.28 -17.45
C ILE A 595 -24.91 -5.81 -16.53
N LEU A 596 -23.84 -5.29 -17.14
CA LEU A 596 -22.72 -4.66 -16.45
C LEU A 596 -22.90 -3.14 -16.43
N LEU A 597 -22.39 -2.52 -15.38
CA LEU A 597 -22.46 -1.08 -15.15
C LEU A 597 -21.13 -0.59 -14.58
N GLY A 598 -20.68 0.55 -15.07
CA GLY A 598 -19.53 1.28 -14.54
C GLY A 598 -19.75 2.78 -14.68
N ALA A 599 -19.25 3.56 -13.74
CA ALA A 599 -19.39 5.00 -13.67
C ALA A 599 -18.02 5.69 -13.68
N GLY A 600 -18.03 6.96 -14.07
CA GLY A 600 -16.83 7.78 -14.11
C GLY A 600 -17.15 9.25 -14.14
N ALA A 601 -16.52 10.02 -13.26
CA ALA A 601 -16.55 11.47 -13.28
C ALA A 601 -15.14 12.07 -13.44
N HIS A 602 -15.05 13.14 -14.22
CA HIS A 602 -13.84 13.94 -14.40
C HIS A 602 -14.16 15.24 -15.14
N LEU A 603 -13.36 16.30 -14.96
CA LEU A 603 -13.54 17.55 -15.72
C LEU A 603 -13.26 17.39 -17.22
N ASP A 604 -12.36 16.47 -17.56
CA ASP A 604 -12.17 15.99 -18.93
C ASP A 604 -13.16 14.86 -19.23
N PRO A 605 -14.12 15.05 -20.14
CA PRO A 605 -15.14 14.04 -20.44
C PRO A 605 -14.57 12.74 -21.02
N GLN A 606 -13.45 12.80 -21.75
CA GLN A 606 -12.82 11.59 -22.29
C GLN A 606 -12.29 10.71 -21.15
N ILE A 607 -11.65 11.32 -20.15
CA ILE A 607 -11.19 10.62 -18.95
C ILE A 607 -12.37 10.04 -18.17
N ALA A 608 -13.45 10.80 -18.00
CA ALA A 608 -14.65 10.32 -17.30
C ALA A 608 -15.28 9.10 -18.02
N ILE A 609 -15.31 9.10 -19.36
CA ILE A 609 -15.73 7.95 -20.16
C ILE A 609 -14.79 6.76 -19.95
N LEU A 610 -13.47 6.94 -20.04
CA LEU A 610 -12.49 5.87 -19.82
C LEU A 610 -12.61 5.24 -18.42
N ARG A 611 -12.87 6.04 -17.39
CA ARG A 611 -13.16 5.56 -16.02
C ARG A 611 -14.39 4.65 -15.99
N SER A 612 -15.48 5.09 -16.63
CA SER A 612 -16.71 4.30 -16.68
C SER A 612 -16.53 2.98 -17.45
N LEU A 613 -15.81 3.01 -18.58
CA LEU A 613 -15.53 1.82 -19.39
C LEU A 613 -14.60 0.84 -18.67
N THR A 614 -13.55 1.33 -18.01
CA THR A 614 -12.63 0.47 -17.25
C THR A 614 -13.30 -0.12 -16.01
N GLU A 615 -14.33 0.51 -15.45
CA GLU A 615 -15.15 -0.08 -14.38
C GLU A 615 -16.05 -1.21 -14.88
N VAL A 616 -16.65 -1.09 -16.07
CA VAL A 616 -17.34 -2.20 -16.73
C VAL A 616 -16.38 -3.38 -16.94
N ASN A 617 -15.16 -3.09 -17.41
CA ASN A 617 -14.13 -4.11 -17.64
C ASN A 617 -13.71 -4.85 -16.37
N GLN A 618 -13.72 -4.18 -15.22
CA GLN A 618 -13.39 -4.79 -13.92
C GLN A 618 -14.40 -5.89 -13.53
N SER A 619 -15.67 -5.74 -13.95
CA SER A 619 -16.74 -6.69 -13.65
C SER A 619 -16.95 -7.75 -14.75
N LEU A 620 -16.55 -7.46 -15.98
CA LEU A 620 -16.74 -8.36 -17.14
C LEU A 620 -16.28 -9.80 -16.90
N PRO A 621 -15.11 -10.06 -16.29
CA PRO A 621 -14.64 -11.43 -16.08
C PRO A 621 -15.60 -12.33 -15.31
N ALA A 622 -16.46 -11.77 -14.45
CA ALA A 622 -17.44 -12.54 -13.67
C ALA A 622 -18.61 -13.07 -14.51
N VAL A 623 -18.79 -12.57 -15.74
CA VAL A 623 -19.88 -12.93 -16.64
C VAL A 623 -19.41 -13.24 -18.06
N ALA A 624 -18.10 -13.44 -18.27
CA ALA A 624 -17.51 -13.65 -19.59
C ALA A 624 -17.35 -15.14 -19.97
N VAL A 625 -17.61 -16.06 -19.05
CA VAL A 625 -17.51 -17.50 -19.29
C VAL A 625 -18.91 -18.06 -19.54
N TYR A 626 -19.08 -18.79 -20.65
CA TYR A 626 -20.38 -19.30 -21.10
C TYR A 626 -20.36 -20.83 -21.25
N ASP A 627 -21.47 -21.47 -20.90
CA ASP A 627 -21.78 -22.87 -21.23
C ASP A 627 -23.09 -22.89 -22.04
N GLY A 628 -22.94 -22.86 -23.37
CA GLY A 628 -24.05 -22.59 -24.29
C GLY A 628 -24.72 -21.24 -24.01
N ASP A 629 -26.04 -21.26 -23.82
CA ASP A 629 -26.85 -20.06 -23.54
C ASP A 629 -26.81 -19.64 -22.06
N CYS A 630 -26.04 -20.34 -21.21
CA CYS A 630 -25.91 -20.04 -19.79
C CYS A 630 -24.58 -19.33 -19.50
N THR A 631 -24.60 -18.42 -18.53
CA THR A 631 -23.38 -17.79 -17.99
C THR A 631 -22.89 -18.59 -16.80
N VAL A 632 -21.58 -18.88 -16.78
CA VAL A 632 -20.91 -19.57 -15.67
C VAL A 632 -20.42 -18.53 -14.69
N TYR A 633 -21.23 -18.28 -13.67
CA TYR A 633 -20.90 -17.31 -12.62
C TYR A 633 -19.86 -17.87 -11.64
N PRO A 634 -19.02 -17.01 -11.05
CA PRO A 634 -18.18 -17.40 -9.93
C PRO A 634 -19.04 -17.88 -8.73
N PRO A 635 -18.49 -18.72 -7.83
CA PRO A 635 -19.24 -19.20 -6.69
C PRO A 635 -19.66 -18.02 -5.81
N ILE A 636 -20.97 -17.91 -5.53
CA ILE A 636 -21.53 -16.98 -4.54
C ILE A 636 -20.98 -17.39 -3.18
N GLN A 637 -20.12 -16.56 -2.62
CA GLN A 637 -19.44 -16.87 -1.37
C GLN A 637 -19.79 -15.89 -0.27
N THR A 638 -20.30 -14.71 -0.63
CA THR A 638 -20.67 -13.63 0.29
C THR A 638 -22.08 -13.15 0.02
N ASN A 639 -22.63 -12.41 0.97
CA ASN A 639 -23.90 -11.74 0.74
C ASN A 639 -23.79 -10.78 -0.44
N SER A 640 -22.69 -9.98 -0.56
CA SER A 640 -22.38 -9.06 -1.69
C SER A 640 -22.62 -9.71 -3.06
N ASP A 641 -22.08 -10.92 -3.23
CA ASP A 641 -22.19 -11.68 -4.48
C ASP A 641 -23.66 -11.95 -4.85
N HIS A 642 -24.56 -12.09 -3.86
CA HIS A 642 -25.97 -12.39 -4.10
C HIS A 642 -26.75 -11.26 -4.77
N ALA A 643 -26.54 -9.98 -4.41
CA ALA A 643 -27.24 -8.89 -5.10
C ALA A 643 -26.77 -8.75 -6.55
N VAL A 644 -25.46 -8.82 -6.75
CA VAL A 644 -24.86 -8.73 -8.09
C VAL A 644 -25.31 -9.90 -8.95
N PHE A 645 -25.30 -11.11 -8.41
CA PHE A 645 -25.81 -12.30 -9.09
C PHE A 645 -27.30 -12.19 -9.44
N THR A 646 -28.13 -11.71 -8.50
CA THR A 646 -29.56 -11.47 -8.74
C THR A 646 -29.74 -10.47 -9.88
N TRP A 647 -28.94 -9.41 -9.90
CA TRP A 647 -28.98 -8.42 -10.97
C TRP A 647 -28.62 -9.04 -12.33
N TRP A 648 -27.48 -9.72 -12.45
CA TRP A 648 -27.04 -10.32 -13.72
C TRP A 648 -28.04 -11.32 -14.30
N THR A 649 -28.71 -12.07 -13.44
CA THR A 649 -29.65 -13.11 -13.85
C THR A 649 -31.07 -12.62 -14.13
N THR A 650 -31.48 -11.45 -13.60
CA THR A 650 -32.87 -10.99 -13.65
C THR A 650 -33.09 -9.64 -14.33
N ALA A 651 -32.08 -8.77 -14.37
CA ALA A 651 -32.21 -7.46 -14.99
C ALA A 651 -32.14 -7.58 -16.52
N THR A 652 -33.05 -6.90 -17.20
CA THR A 652 -33.07 -6.79 -18.66
C THR A 652 -33.34 -5.34 -19.05
N ILE A 653 -32.91 -4.90 -20.22
CA ILE A 653 -33.26 -3.56 -20.73
C ILE A 653 -34.78 -3.38 -20.90
N ALA A 654 -35.54 -4.46 -21.01
CA ALA A 654 -37.00 -4.44 -21.08
C ALA A 654 -37.65 -4.10 -19.72
N ASN A 655 -37.13 -4.66 -18.61
CA ASN A 655 -37.65 -4.39 -17.28
C ASN A 655 -36.97 -3.19 -16.59
N GLN A 656 -35.77 -2.79 -17.03
CA GLN A 656 -35.04 -1.61 -16.59
C GLN A 656 -34.81 -0.63 -17.76
N PRO A 657 -35.85 0.00 -18.33
CA PRO A 657 -35.70 0.83 -19.51
C PRO A 657 -34.79 2.05 -19.28
N TYR A 658 -34.64 2.55 -18.06
CA TYR A 658 -33.78 3.71 -17.76
C TYR A 658 -32.28 3.51 -18.07
N LEU A 659 -31.87 2.26 -18.31
CA LEU A 659 -30.52 1.91 -18.74
C LEU A 659 -30.26 2.26 -20.22
N LEU A 660 -31.30 2.39 -21.05
CA LEU A 660 -31.11 2.73 -22.46
C LEU A 660 -31.08 4.25 -22.68
N PRO A 661 -30.35 4.75 -23.69
CA PRO A 661 -30.36 6.16 -24.09
C PRO A 661 -31.77 6.70 -24.30
N HIS A 662 -32.03 7.94 -23.91
CA HIS A 662 -33.31 8.59 -24.15
C HIS A 662 -33.64 8.62 -25.66
N PRO A 663 -34.78 8.06 -26.12
CA PRO A 663 -35.01 7.77 -27.54
C PRO A 663 -35.16 9.02 -28.42
N HIS A 664 -35.47 10.18 -27.82
CA HIS A 664 -35.67 11.45 -28.52
C HIS A 664 -34.57 12.47 -28.25
N HIS A 665 -33.58 12.16 -27.41
CA HIS A 665 -32.45 13.07 -27.21
C HIS A 665 -31.30 12.61 -28.09
N PRO A 666 -30.67 13.51 -28.86
CA PRO A 666 -29.52 13.13 -29.66
C PRO A 666 -28.39 12.65 -28.75
N HIS A 667 -27.58 11.72 -29.27
CA HIS A 667 -26.37 11.33 -28.57
C HIS A 667 -25.43 12.53 -28.45
N LYS A 668 -24.88 12.72 -27.26
CA LYS A 668 -23.87 13.73 -26.97
C LYS A 668 -22.57 13.40 -27.68
N GLN A 669 -21.94 14.40 -28.26
CA GLN A 669 -20.66 14.30 -28.96
C GLN A 669 -19.57 15.03 -28.19
N ALA A 670 -18.30 14.74 -28.48
CA ALA A 670 -17.15 15.39 -27.81
C ALA A 670 -17.25 16.93 -27.81
N LYS A 671 -17.69 17.53 -28.92
CA LYS A 671 -17.87 18.99 -29.07
C LYS A 671 -18.95 19.59 -28.15
N ASP A 672 -19.85 18.78 -27.60
CA ASP A 672 -20.92 19.24 -26.71
C ASP A 672 -20.41 19.51 -25.29
N TYR A 673 -19.18 19.09 -24.99
CA TYR A 673 -18.53 19.28 -23.69
C TYR A 673 -17.47 20.39 -23.78
N PRO A 674 -17.65 21.52 -23.06
CA PRO A 674 -16.62 22.54 -23.00
C PRO A 674 -15.39 22.03 -22.23
N LYS A 675 -14.20 22.57 -22.54
CA LYS A 675 -12.99 22.30 -21.76
C LYS A 675 -13.11 22.94 -20.37
N LEU A 676 -13.25 22.12 -19.33
CA LEU A 676 -13.38 22.55 -17.94
C LEU A 676 -12.09 22.40 -17.12
N TRP A 677 -11.14 21.60 -17.59
CA TRP A 677 -9.87 21.36 -16.91
C TRP A 677 -8.78 22.34 -17.38
N SER A 678 -7.84 22.61 -16.49
CA SER A 678 -6.64 23.41 -16.72
C SER A 678 -5.37 22.54 -16.81
N GLU A 679 -4.20 23.16 -16.74
CA GLU A 679 -2.89 22.49 -16.61
C GLU A 679 -2.45 22.33 -15.14
N ASP A 680 -3.26 22.80 -14.17
CA ASP A 680 -2.95 22.78 -12.74
C ASP A 680 -4.10 22.13 -11.94
N ILE A 681 -3.80 21.34 -10.91
CA ILE A 681 -4.83 20.71 -10.09
C ILE A 681 -5.52 21.72 -9.18
N LEU A 682 -4.80 22.75 -8.69
CA LEU A 682 -5.39 23.78 -7.83
C LEU A 682 -6.48 24.57 -8.55
N GLU A 683 -6.25 24.95 -9.81
CA GLU A 683 -7.24 25.66 -10.63
C GLU A 683 -8.49 24.80 -10.84
N ASP A 684 -8.33 23.49 -11.07
CA ASP A 684 -9.44 22.54 -11.19
C ASP A 684 -10.23 22.41 -9.88
N ILE A 685 -9.55 22.34 -8.73
CA ILE A 685 -10.21 22.31 -7.40
C ILE A 685 -11.00 23.60 -7.18
N GLN A 686 -10.41 24.76 -7.48
CA GLN A 686 -11.08 26.06 -7.30
C GLN A 686 -12.33 26.18 -8.19
N TRP A 687 -12.27 25.67 -9.42
CA TRP A 687 -13.44 25.63 -10.29
C TRP A 687 -14.54 24.73 -9.69
N CYS A 688 -14.18 23.52 -9.24
CA CYS A 688 -15.14 22.59 -8.64
C CYS A 688 -15.73 23.15 -7.33
N GLN A 689 -14.90 23.74 -6.46
CA GLN A 689 -15.32 24.40 -5.23
C GLN A 689 -16.37 25.47 -5.52
N LYS A 690 -16.17 26.30 -6.55
CA LYS A 690 -17.14 27.31 -6.95
C LYS A 690 -18.49 26.71 -7.38
N GLN A 691 -18.50 25.56 -8.07
CA GLN A 691 -19.75 24.89 -8.43
C GLN A 691 -20.48 24.33 -7.21
N ILE A 692 -19.74 23.70 -6.30
CA ILE A 692 -20.25 23.14 -5.05
C ILE A 692 -20.87 24.25 -4.19
N GLU A 693 -20.16 25.37 -4.00
CA GLU A 693 -20.66 26.54 -3.26
C GLU A 693 -21.85 27.20 -3.95
N GLY A 694 -21.82 27.28 -5.29
CA GLY A 694 -22.94 27.79 -6.09
C GLY A 694 -24.21 26.93 -5.98
N ALA A 695 -24.07 25.66 -5.63
CA ALA A 695 -25.19 24.76 -5.30
C ALA A 695 -25.62 24.84 -3.82
N GLY A 696 -24.99 25.71 -3.02
CA GLY A 696 -25.29 25.86 -1.59
C GLY A 696 -24.72 24.75 -0.71
N LEU A 697 -23.68 24.06 -1.19
CA LEU A 697 -23.03 22.96 -0.48
C LEU A 697 -21.67 23.39 0.10
N GLU A 698 -21.24 22.73 1.16
CA GLU A 698 -19.96 22.99 1.84
C GLU A 698 -18.94 21.92 1.47
N LEU A 699 -17.71 22.32 1.13
CA LEU A 699 -16.60 21.41 0.83
C LEU A 699 -15.68 21.24 2.05
N LEU A 700 -15.63 20.02 2.58
CA LEU A 700 -14.81 19.65 3.74
C LEU A 700 -13.73 18.64 3.33
N VAL A 701 -12.59 18.73 3.98
CA VAL A 701 -11.46 17.80 3.79
C VAL A 701 -10.95 17.33 5.15
N LEU A 702 -10.84 16.02 5.29
CA LEU A 702 -10.09 15.37 6.35
C LEU A 702 -8.80 14.79 5.76
N ASP A 703 -7.65 15.22 6.26
CA ASP A 703 -6.37 14.59 5.93
C ASP A 703 -6.17 13.31 6.77
N GLN A 704 -6.13 12.16 6.08
CA GLN A 704 -5.91 10.83 6.66
C GLN A 704 -4.49 10.32 6.42
N THR A 705 -3.60 11.15 5.86
CA THR A 705 -2.22 10.80 5.58
C THR A 705 -1.53 10.32 6.86
N ARG A 706 -0.77 9.22 6.71
CA ARG A 706 -0.01 8.60 7.79
C ARG A 706 1.45 8.98 7.62
N PRO A 707 2.15 9.49 8.65
CA PRO A 707 3.54 9.94 8.51
C PRO A 707 4.54 8.88 8.02
N ASP A 708 4.21 7.60 8.17
CA ASP A 708 4.99 6.45 7.68
C ASP A 708 4.62 6.01 6.25
N ILE A 709 3.78 6.78 5.56
CA ILE A 709 3.31 6.55 4.18
C ILE A 709 3.51 7.84 3.38
N GLU A 710 4.20 7.74 2.24
CA GLU A 710 4.55 8.89 1.40
C GLU A 710 3.38 9.39 0.55
N LEU A 711 2.33 8.58 0.41
CA LEU A 711 1.13 8.89 -0.37
C LEU A 711 0.13 9.69 0.48
N ASN A 712 -0.42 10.76 -0.09
CA ASN A 712 -1.43 11.56 0.60
C ASN A 712 -2.77 10.84 0.49
N VAL A 713 -3.52 10.78 1.58
CA VAL A 713 -4.86 10.20 1.62
C VAL A 713 -5.80 11.17 2.31
N VAL A 714 -6.94 11.45 1.69
CA VAL A 714 -7.97 12.32 2.26
C VAL A 714 -9.33 11.66 2.22
N LYS A 715 -10.22 12.10 3.12
CA LYS A 715 -11.66 11.95 2.96
C LYS A 715 -12.27 13.32 2.68
N VAL A 716 -12.76 13.51 1.47
CA VAL A 716 -13.58 14.66 1.10
C VAL A 716 -15.00 14.41 1.55
N VAL A 717 -15.65 15.43 2.13
CA VAL A 717 -17.05 15.34 2.57
C VAL A 717 -17.79 16.58 2.07
N ILE A 718 -18.90 16.37 1.38
CA ILE A 718 -19.79 17.44 0.91
C ILE A 718 -21.20 17.13 1.43
N PRO A 719 -21.57 17.58 2.65
CA PRO A 719 -22.86 17.28 3.24
C PRO A 719 -24.00 17.72 2.33
N GLY A 720 -24.87 16.77 1.96
CA GLY A 720 -25.98 16.99 1.03
C GLY A 720 -25.82 16.26 -0.31
N LEU A 721 -24.59 15.99 -0.78
CA LEU A 721 -24.39 15.09 -1.92
C LEU A 721 -24.84 13.67 -1.57
N ARG A 722 -25.40 12.98 -2.57
CA ARG A 722 -25.94 11.64 -2.38
C ARG A 722 -24.86 10.59 -2.48
N HIS A 723 -24.92 9.62 -1.58
CA HIS A 723 -24.31 8.33 -1.83
C HIS A 723 -25.21 7.55 -2.80
N PHE A 724 -24.63 6.70 -3.65
CA PHE A 724 -25.42 5.81 -4.50
C PHE A 724 -26.10 4.65 -3.78
N TRP A 725 -25.84 4.47 -2.47
CA TRP A 725 -26.56 3.50 -1.65
C TRP A 725 -27.97 4.04 -1.40
N ARG A 726 -28.86 3.18 -0.93
CA ARG A 726 -30.28 3.50 -0.81
C ARG A 726 -30.55 4.34 0.43
N ARG A 727 -30.08 5.59 0.42
CA ARG A 727 -30.29 6.61 1.45
C ARG A 727 -31.23 7.68 0.88
N LEU A 728 -32.51 7.62 1.26
CA LEU A 728 -33.61 8.24 0.52
C LEU A 728 -34.17 9.52 1.17
N GLY A 729 -33.41 10.14 2.07
CA GLY A 729 -33.78 11.38 2.71
C GLY A 729 -33.96 12.53 1.73
N LEU A 730 -34.73 13.55 2.12
CA LEU A 730 -35.03 14.74 1.31
C LEU A 730 -33.75 15.49 0.85
N GLY A 731 -33.90 16.38 -0.13
CA GLY A 731 -32.80 17.17 -0.73
C GLY A 731 -32.55 16.83 -2.21
N ARG A 732 -31.27 16.86 -2.61
CA ARG A 732 -30.82 16.74 -4.02
C ARG A 732 -31.43 15.60 -4.83
N LEU A 733 -31.69 14.46 -4.20
CA LEU A 733 -32.24 13.24 -4.83
C LEU A 733 -33.59 13.52 -5.51
N TYR A 734 -34.37 14.44 -4.93
CA TYR A 734 -35.71 14.82 -5.39
C TYR A 734 -35.70 16.17 -6.10
N GLU A 735 -34.86 17.11 -5.65
CA GLU A 735 -34.84 18.50 -6.13
C GLU A 735 -34.11 18.67 -7.46
N VAL A 736 -32.97 17.99 -7.65
CA VAL A 736 -32.12 18.15 -8.84
C VAL A 736 -32.82 17.72 -10.14
N PRO A 737 -33.52 16.57 -10.19
CA PRO A 737 -34.27 16.20 -11.39
C PRO A 737 -35.29 17.26 -11.84
N VAL A 738 -35.93 17.95 -10.90
CA VAL A 738 -36.91 19.00 -11.20
C VAL A 738 -36.21 20.28 -11.63
N LYS A 739 -35.15 20.68 -10.92
CA LYS A 739 -34.32 21.85 -11.26
C LYS A 739 -33.75 21.76 -12.68
N LEU A 740 -33.39 20.56 -13.14
CA LEU A 740 -32.87 20.30 -14.48
C LEU A 740 -33.95 20.00 -15.52
N ASN A 741 -35.24 20.08 -15.16
CA ASN A 741 -36.38 19.73 -16.03
C ASN A 741 -36.35 18.28 -16.55
N LEU A 742 -35.69 17.37 -15.82
CA LEU A 742 -35.74 15.93 -16.09
C LEU A 742 -37.07 15.32 -15.60
N LEU A 743 -37.67 15.93 -14.57
CA LEU A 743 -39.01 15.64 -14.08
C LEU A 743 -39.81 16.93 -13.87
N GLN A 744 -41.12 16.88 -14.05
CA GLN A 744 -42.00 18.04 -13.80
C GLN A 744 -42.26 18.26 -12.31
N THR A 745 -42.29 17.18 -11.53
CA THR A 745 -42.50 17.20 -10.07
C THR A 745 -41.61 16.12 -9.44
N PRO A 746 -41.19 16.29 -8.17
CA PRO A 746 -40.36 15.30 -7.50
C PRO A 746 -41.15 14.00 -7.32
N LEU A 747 -40.47 12.85 -7.44
CA LEU A 747 -41.07 11.55 -7.10
C LEU A 747 -41.31 11.45 -5.59
N THR A 748 -42.29 10.63 -5.20
CA THR A 748 -42.39 10.19 -3.81
C THR A 748 -41.35 9.11 -3.50
N GLU A 749 -40.94 8.95 -2.24
CA GLU A 749 -39.99 7.90 -1.82
C GLU A 749 -40.41 6.50 -2.31
N ALA A 750 -41.71 6.18 -2.25
CA ALA A 750 -42.25 4.90 -2.71
C ALA A 750 -42.19 4.67 -4.24
N ALA A 751 -42.01 5.74 -5.02
CA ALA A 751 -41.92 5.70 -6.47
C ALA A 751 -40.46 5.61 -6.98
N LEU A 752 -39.48 5.83 -6.08
CA LEU A 752 -38.07 5.64 -6.37
C LEU A 752 -37.78 4.16 -6.68
N ASN A 753 -36.66 3.93 -7.37
CA ASN A 753 -36.20 2.59 -7.73
C ASN A 753 -36.09 1.72 -6.47
N PRO A 754 -36.84 0.60 -6.38
CA PRO A 754 -36.75 -0.28 -5.23
C PRO A 754 -35.45 -1.08 -5.20
N ILE A 755 -34.74 -1.19 -6.33
CA ILE A 755 -33.48 -1.93 -6.45
C ILE A 755 -32.34 -1.07 -5.87
N PRO A 756 -31.71 -1.48 -4.75
CA PRO A 756 -30.52 -0.80 -4.26
C PRO A 756 -29.38 -0.97 -5.26
N LEU A 757 -28.58 0.07 -5.49
CA LEU A 757 -27.37 -0.08 -6.29
C LEU A 757 -26.38 -1.00 -5.54
N PHE A 758 -25.75 -1.91 -6.29
CA PHE A 758 -24.92 -3.02 -5.79
C PHE A 758 -23.44 -2.91 -6.18
N LEU A 759 -23.04 -1.75 -6.73
CA LEU A 759 -21.65 -1.42 -7.05
C LEU A 759 -20.83 -1.06 -5.81
#